data_AF-A0A242NFF9-F1
#
_entry.id   AF-A0A242NFF9-F1
#
_cell.length_a   1.000
_cell.length_b   1.000
_cell.length_c   1.000
_cell.angle_alpha   90.00
_cell.angle_beta   90.00
_cell.angle_gamma   90.00
#
_symmetry.space_group_name_H-M   'P 1'
#
loop_
_entity.id
_entity.type
_entity.pdbx_description
1 polymer ?
#
loop_
_entity_poly.entity_id
_entity_poly.type
_entity_poly.pdbx_seq_one_letter_code
_entity_poly.pdbx_strand_id
1 'polypeptide(L)'
;MLYILAIIFFVVYLPSLVKEIIPNPKILNDLYKEKPPEGDVVIRENAIRQLTEEEILLLQPYLDNKDHIPPPYQWESSLINYDVTRIKAYIEKDYPDKQNNDYYYKMGYIRLFFPYRMHYRILGLRDSFDSFDSEELPSNKSDYINTAEVVFTKSYAIVVKINTCELLEAGLNLSVRKKRQIEDYWQTGNLKPIDLSSAEKSNETITQLITEESEKVLTFEILNKRKNNQFETAIEDRSDSGILMIASYVLGVMGLLFFEHFQSFVLVVCSIICFILSMIASVIKREIHTEYVNHIKAQIKCNWPSYQKLRIDTKFDVYYPEYWKPFLPKKSDIPIDMQIGIYSRQLLSCGDYLSISEEVKNYGAPKFIAHNVLLAITGLILAVLMFFFTNSIEKFDFTYHQLTAPVTTWQIDDEKNLKNLSIQSMDRINLDLSSVWCDINNMQNKKDIYLQCNKIFFNINPIDSSKLNLFPLLPQSIQEIYHSNIFKMKKDLEVFVMTRLKKKILDARIDNNPIFKDYPKLKQDFKSEKAFQLIKIYDIDKAILTFDDSCNHLNLEPCDRIKNWLAILLPEDSSISSYNWSAVVDYAKSHHNIQKIEKLTSAEKIDRLVAQYRKNVLEQFIFDAKEKIVMLQNDENNLSIQFTNSIQLYDKNYKNIYDNKMLKEQLDYYNGILLGNNANLKISGIVTNVSYHNGAVSKLTISTDPNYNFDKNQLFSFSSPILINNFVFLLIILITLINSILIIWKKIANQQRLEKIINNYKNKIVKFTD
;
A
#
# COMPACT_ATOMS: atom_id res chain seq x y z
N MET A 1 -12.52 6.11 -3.17
CA MET A 1 -11.23 6.27 -2.45
C MET A 1 -10.11 5.46 -3.11
N LEU A 2 -10.29 4.17 -3.39
CA LEU A 2 -9.31 3.31 -4.11
C LEU A 2 -8.89 3.87 -5.48
N TYR A 3 -9.82 4.40 -6.28
CA TYR A 3 -9.52 5.03 -7.57
C TYR A 3 -8.66 6.31 -7.45
N ILE A 4 -8.85 7.11 -6.39
CA ILE A 4 -8.08 8.35 -6.17
C ILE A 4 -6.66 8.01 -5.69
N LEU A 5 -6.54 6.98 -4.82
CA LEU A 5 -5.25 6.43 -4.41
C LEU A 5 -4.49 5.82 -5.59
N ALA A 6 -5.17 5.13 -6.51
CA ALA A 6 -4.57 4.63 -7.74
C ALA A 6 -4.06 5.76 -8.63
N ILE A 7 -4.81 6.86 -8.77
CA ILE A 7 -4.36 8.06 -9.54
C ILE A 7 -3.13 8.70 -8.89
N ILE A 8 -3.12 8.89 -7.57
CA ILE A 8 -1.97 9.45 -6.85
C ILE A 8 -0.76 8.52 -6.99
N PHE A 9 -0.96 7.21 -6.84
CA PHE A 9 0.10 6.22 -7.02
C PHE A 9 0.64 6.21 -8.47
N PHE A 10 -0.23 6.26 -9.48
CA PHE A 10 0.20 6.22 -10.88
C PHE A 10 0.86 7.51 -11.37
N VAL A 11 0.35 8.68 -10.97
CA VAL A 11 0.90 9.98 -11.41
C VAL A 11 2.19 10.32 -10.66
N VAL A 12 2.30 9.94 -9.37
CA VAL A 12 3.44 10.31 -8.52
C VAL A 12 4.51 9.22 -8.46
N TYR A 13 4.14 7.94 -8.36
CA TYR A 13 5.09 6.86 -8.11
C TYR A 13 5.58 6.14 -9.38
N LEU A 14 4.83 6.11 -10.48
CA LEU A 14 5.29 5.45 -11.72
C LEU A 14 6.60 6.06 -12.28
N PRO A 15 6.81 7.39 -12.30
CA PRO A 15 8.10 7.98 -12.69
C PRO A 15 9.24 7.62 -11.72
N SER A 16 8.93 7.37 -10.44
CA SER A 16 9.90 6.98 -9.41
C SER A 16 10.28 5.50 -9.52
N LEU A 17 9.32 4.61 -9.79
CA LEU A 17 9.54 3.18 -10.00
C LEU A 17 10.35 2.90 -11.27
N VAL A 18 10.16 3.70 -12.32
CA VAL A 18 10.96 3.61 -13.55
C VAL A 18 12.41 4.10 -13.34
N LYS A 19 12.65 4.98 -12.36
CA LYS A 19 14.00 5.39 -11.94
C LYS A 19 14.79 4.25 -11.28
N GLU A 20 14.13 3.33 -10.58
CA GLU A 20 14.78 2.18 -9.93
C GLU A 20 15.11 1.02 -10.89
N ILE A 21 14.42 0.93 -12.03
CA ILE A 21 14.69 -0.09 -13.06
C ILE A 21 15.95 0.25 -13.89
N ILE A 22 16.50 1.45 -13.74
CA ILE A 22 17.79 1.86 -14.30
C ILE A 22 18.87 1.65 -13.22
N PRO A 23 19.79 0.69 -13.38
CA PRO A 23 20.73 0.36 -12.32
C PRO A 23 21.76 1.49 -12.15
N ASN A 24 21.76 2.12 -10.98
CA ASN A 24 22.90 2.89 -10.48
C ASN A 24 23.54 2.12 -9.31
N PRO A 25 24.87 1.99 -9.26
CA PRO A 25 25.53 1.06 -8.35
C PRO A 25 25.68 1.61 -6.92
N LYS A 26 25.35 0.75 -5.96
CA LYS A 26 25.90 0.58 -4.60
C LYS A 26 26.19 1.83 -3.75
N ILE A 27 25.55 1.91 -2.58
CA ILE A 27 26.27 2.00 -1.29
C ILE A 27 25.53 1.14 -0.25
N LEU A 28 26.28 0.24 0.38
CA LEU A 28 25.87 -0.63 1.48
C LEU A 28 26.74 -0.25 2.68
N ASN A 29 26.12 -0.19 3.86
CA ASN A 29 26.73 -0.33 5.20
C ASN A 29 27.66 0.82 5.66
N ASP A 30 27.72 1.22 6.92
CA ASP A 30 27.30 0.69 8.22
C ASP A 30 27.01 1.89 9.14
N LEU A 31 26.33 1.68 10.26
CA LEU A 31 26.81 2.15 11.59
C LEU A 31 25.85 1.69 12.69
N TYR A 32 26.23 0.58 13.32
CA TYR A 32 25.80 0.22 14.65
C TYR A 32 26.84 0.73 15.65
N LYS A 33 26.33 1.09 16.84
CA LYS A 33 26.98 1.20 18.16
C LYS A 33 27.44 2.58 18.61
N GLU A 34 26.56 3.16 19.42
CA GLU A 34 26.88 4.07 20.51
C GLU A 34 27.98 3.51 21.44
N LYS A 35 28.89 4.41 21.83
CA LYS A 35 29.56 4.42 23.14
C LYS A 35 29.63 5.88 23.63
N PRO A 36 29.58 6.11 24.96
CA PRO A 36 29.33 7.42 25.56
C PRO A 36 30.59 8.32 25.58
N PRO A 37 30.42 9.64 25.81
CA PRO A 37 31.50 10.61 25.68
C PRO A 37 32.35 10.70 26.95
N GLU A 38 33.67 10.79 26.78
CA GLU A 38 34.61 11.14 27.84
C GLU A 38 35.60 12.20 27.35
N GLY A 39 35.60 13.35 28.05
CA GLY A 39 36.68 14.36 28.20
C GLY A 39 37.31 14.97 26.94
N ASP A 40 37.20 16.30 26.78
CA ASP A 40 38.02 17.07 25.83
C ASP A 40 39.52 16.90 26.15
N VAL A 41 40.20 16.04 25.39
CA VAL A 41 41.66 15.84 25.49
C VAL A 41 42.35 16.85 24.57
N VAL A 42 42.83 17.96 25.13
CA VAL A 42 43.78 18.86 24.44
C VAL A 42 45.19 18.42 24.79
N ILE A 43 45.95 17.92 23.81
CA ILE A 43 47.37 17.60 24.00
C ILE A 43 48.19 18.78 23.48
N ARG A 44 48.92 19.45 24.39
CA ARG A 44 49.90 20.48 24.06
C ARG A 44 51.30 19.92 24.30
N GLU A 45 52.06 19.78 23.23
CA GLU A 45 53.49 19.45 23.32
C GLU A 45 54.27 20.73 23.67
N ASN A 46 55.45 20.61 24.30
CA ASN A 46 56.35 21.75 24.50
C ASN A 46 56.89 22.26 23.16
N ALA A 47 57.67 23.35 23.16
CA ALA A 47 58.35 23.84 21.96
C ALA A 47 59.06 22.69 21.23
N ILE A 48 58.59 22.37 20.01
CA ILE A 48 59.07 21.23 19.23
C ILE A 48 60.19 21.63 18.27
N ARG A 49 60.24 22.90 17.85
CA ARG A 49 61.24 23.50 16.96
C ARG A 49 61.12 25.03 16.95
N GLN A 50 62.06 25.72 16.33
CA GLN A 50 61.92 27.14 15.96
C GLN A 50 61.21 27.28 14.60
N LEU A 51 60.63 28.45 14.34
CA LEU A 51 60.21 28.84 13.00
C LEU A 51 61.39 28.80 12.03
N THR A 52 61.16 28.31 10.83
CA THR A 52 62.15 28.42 9.76
C THR A 52 62.17 29.85 9.20
N GLU A 53 63.27 30.24 8.56
CA GLU A 53 63.37 31.54 7.89
C GLU A 53 62.24 31.74 6.85
N GLU A 54 61.89 30.67 6.13
CA GLU A 54 60.77 30.67 5.16
C GLU A 54 59.42 30.92 5.84
N GLU A 55 59.13 30.28 6.98
CA GLU A 55 57.89 30.51 7.72
C GLU A 55 57.81 31.93 8.28
N ILE A 56 58.94 32.50 8.73
CA ILE A 56 59.00 33.90 9.19
C ILE A 56 58.63 34.85 8.06
N LEU A 57 59.20 34.66 6.86
CA LEU A 57 58.88 35.45 5.67
C LEU A 57 57.41 35.30 5.23
N LEU A 58 56.83 34.11 5.38
CA LEU A 58 55.41 33.84 5.08
C LEU A 58 54.46 34.46 6.12
N LEU A 59 54.91 34.66 7.36
CA LEU A 59 54.09 35.30 8.40
C LEU A 59 54.22 36.83 8.42
N GLN A 60 55.32 37.38 7.91
CA GLN A 60 55.59 38.82 7.88
C GLN A 60 54.42 39.68 7.39
N PRO A 61 53.72 39.35 6.28
CA PRO A 61 52.58 40.16 5.82
C PRO A 61 51.47 40.31 6.87
N TYR A 62 51.27 39.30 7.72
CA TYR A 62 50.26 39.31 8.78
C TYR A 62 50.72 40.04 10.05
N LEU A 63 52.04 40.13 10.26
CA LEU A 63 52.64 40.84 11.39
C LEU A 63 52.85 42.33 11.07
N ASP A 64 53.17 42.67 9.82
CA ASP A 64 53.52 44.04 9.42
C ASP A 64 52.28 44.89 9.06
N ASN A 65 51.17 44.26 8.68
CA ASN A 65 49.96 44.96 8.24
C ASN A 65 48.68 44.46 8.92
N LYS A 66 48.03 45.37 9.66
CA LYS A 66 46.73 45.17 10.31
C LYS A 66 45.64 44.69 9.35
N ASP A 67 45.62 45.16 8.12
CA ASP A 67 44.53 44.88 7.17
C ASP A 67 44.47 43.40 6.75
N HIS A 68 45.55 42.64 7.00
CA HIS A 68 45.60 41.21 6.74
C HIS A 68 45.01 40.35 7.86
N ILE A 69 44.65 40.97 9.00
CA ILE A 69 44.00 40.32 10.13
C ILE A 69 42.51 40.71 10.16
N PRO A 70 41.59 39.77 9.87
CA PRO A 70 40.17 40.04 9.90
C PRO A 70 39.65 40.16 11.35
N PRO A 71 38.56 40.90 11.59
CA PRO A 71 37.83 40.80 12.85
C PRO A 71 37.36 39.34 13.07
N PRO A 72 37.29 38.84 14.32
CA PRO A 72 37.42 39.58 15.58
C PRO A 72 38.86 39.66 16.14
N TYR A 73 39.87 39.17 15.40
CA TYR A 73 41.26 39.17 15.87
C TYR A 73 41.82 40.59 16.01
N GLN A 74 42.50 40.85 17.12
CA GLN A 74 43.23 42.11 17.31
C GLN A 74 44.61 41.96 16.67
N TRP A 75 44.98 42.85 15.75
CA TRP A 75 46.30 42.79 15.10
C TRP A 75 47.43 42.98 16.13
N GLU A 76 48.47 42.17 16.01
CA GLU A 76 49.65 42.17 16.87
C GLU A 76 50.89 42.20 15.97
N SER A 77 51.78 43.16 16.18
CA SER A 77 52.95 43.37 15.33
C SER A 77 54.15 42.48 15.67
N SER A 78 54.04 41.64 16.71
CA SER A 78 55.15 40.79 17.17
C SER A 78 54.67 39.48 17.78
N LEU A 79 55.50 38.43 17.62
CA LEU A 79 55.34 37.15 18.28
C LEU A 79 55.93 37.20 19.70
N ILE A 80 55.41 36.39 20.63
CA ILE A 80 55.98 36.24 21.98
C ILE A 80 57.39 35.62 21.90
N ASN A 81 57.52 34.60 21.05
CA ASN A 81 58.76 33.91 20.72
C ASN A 81 58.62 33.26 19.33
N TYR A 82 59.72 32.73 18.81
CA TYR A 82 59.76 31.98 17.55
C TYR A 82 59.58 30.46 17.76
N ASP A 83 59.25 30.04 18.99
CA ASP A 83 59.05 28.64 19.36
C ASP A 83 57.74 28.11 18.77
N VAL A 84 57.84 27.09 17.91
CA VAL A 84 56.70 26.38 17.35
C VAL A 84 56.21 25.33 18.36
N THR A 85 54.93 25.41 18.69
CA THR A 85 54.25 24.50 19.61
C THR A 85 53.27 23.63 18.84
N ARG A 86 53.25 22.32 19.10
CA ARG A 86 52.24 21.42 18.53
C ARG A 86 51.06 21.24 19.48
N ILE A 87 49.85 21.43 18.96
CA ILE A 87 48.58 21.27 19.66
C ILE A 87 47.74 20.26 18.89
N LYS A 88 47.14 19.29 19.61
CA LYS A 88 46.22 18.31 19.05
C LYS A 88 44.89 18.41 19.78
N ALA A 89 43.83 18.75 19.05
CA ALA A 89 42.47 18.84 19.57
C ALA A 89 41.44 18.95 18.43
N TYR A 90 40.17 18.83 18.77
CA TYR A 90 39.08 19.29 17.92
C TYR A 90 39.11 20.83 17.79
N ILE A 91 38.79 21.36 16.62
CA ILE A 91 38.67 22.80 16.40
C ILE A 91 37.19 23.17 16.35
N GLU A 92 36.82 24.22 17.05
CA GLU A 92 35.46 24.78 16.97
C GLU A 92 35.48 26.28 16.68
N LYS A 93 34.36 26.78 16.14
CA LYS A 93 34.13 28.21 15.95
C LYS A 93 33.56 28.80 17.25
N ASP A 94 34.20 29.83 17.77
CA ASP A 94 33.84 30.55 18.98
C ASP A 94 33.33 31.94 18.60
N TYR A 95 32.03 32.16 18.80
CA TYR A 95 31.36 33.41 18.45
C TYR A 95 31.35 34.34 19.66
N PRO A 96 32.19 35.40 19.70
CA PRO A 96 32.23 36.35 20.82
C PRO A 96 30.93 37.16 20.95
N ASP A 97 30.20 37.38 19.85
CA ASP A 97 28.87 37.97 19.82
C ASP A 97 27.98 37.10 18.93
N LYS A 98 26.78 36.73 19.42
CA LYS A 98 25.82 35.91 18.64
C LYS A 98 25.14 36.71 17.51
N GLN A 99 25.19 38.04 17.54
CA GLN A 99 24.56 38.88 16.51
C GLN A 99 25.48 39.20 15.33
N ASN A 100 26.80 39.09 15.50
CA ASN A 100 27.78 39.36 14.47
C ASN A 100 28.39 38.03 13.98
N ASN A 101 28.49 37.83 12.67
CA ASN A 101 28.99 36.58 12.08
C ASN A 101 30.52 36.40 12.23
N ASP A 102 31.19 37.24 13.02
CA ASP A 102 32.62 37.17 13.29
C ASP A 102 32.90 36.12 14.37
N TYR A 103 33.90 35.27 14.15
CA TYR A 103 34.25 34.18 15.06
C TYR A 103 35.75 33.96 15.16
N TYR A 104 36.18 33.43 16.30
CA TYR A 104 37.51 32.84 16.44
C TYR A 104 37.45 31.36 16.09
N TYR A 105 38.52 30.79 15.56
CA TYR A 105 38.74 29.37 15.69
C TYR A 105 39.38 29.11 17.04
N LYS A 106 39.00 28.04 17.74
CA LYS A 106 39.69 27.64 18.97
C LYS A 106 39.97 26.15 19.04
N MET A 107 41.11 25.82 19.63
CA MET A 107 41.46 24.48 20.11
C MET A 107 41.56 24.54 21.63
N GLY A 108 40.55 24.01 22.32
CA GLY A 108 40.39 24.22 23.77
C GLY A 108 40.24 25.71 24.09
N TYR A 109 41.12 26.24 24.93
CA TYR A 109 41.14 27.66 25.32
C TYR A 109 42.02 28.55 24.42
N ILE A 110 42.68 27.99 23.41
CA ILE A 110 43.60 28.73 22.55
C ILE A 110 42.88 29.17 21.28
N ARG A 111 42.84 30.48 21.04
CA ARG A 111 42.33 31.07 19.78
C ARG A 111 43.37 30.92 18.68
N LEU A 112 42.93 30.49 17.50
CA LEU A 112 43.76 30.16 16.35
C LEU A 112 43.45 31.07 15.16
N PHE A 113 44.44 31.79 14.67
CA PHE A 113 44.37 32.48 13.39
C PHE A 113 44.96 31.59 12.29
N PHE A 114 44.28 31.53 11.14
CA PHE A 114 44.70 30.72 9.98
C PHE A 114 45.12 31.64 8.82
N PRO A 115 46.43 31.93 8.67
CA PRO A 115 46.99 32.59 7.50
C PRO A 115 46.59 31.89 6.20
N TYR A 116 46.62 32.62 5.09
CA TYR A 116 46.40 32.09 3.74
C TYR A 116 45.15 31.21 3.58
N ARG A 117 44.11 31.46 4.40
CA ARG A 117 42.88 30.66 4.46
C ARG A 117 43.12 29.17 4.71
N MET A 118 44.12 28.82 5.53
CA MET A 118 44.41 27.45 5.95
C MET A 118 43.24 26.73 6.63
N HIS A 119 42.20 27.46 7.05
CA HIS A 119 41.01 26.90 7.69
C HIS A 119 40.25 25.87 6.82
N TYR A 120 40.35 25.91 5.47
CA TYR A 120 39.74 24.90 4.60
C TYR A 120 40.32 23.48 4.77
N ARG A 121 41.43 23.33 5.50
CA ARG A 121 42.10 22.05 5.77
C ARG A 121 41.77 21.46 7.14
N ILE A 122 40.85 22.10 7.88
CA ILE A 122 40.38 21.61 9.16
C ILE A 122 39.44 20.42 8.93
N LEU A 123 39.72 19.29 9.57
CA LEU A 123 38.86 18.11 9.57
C LEU A 123 37.66 18.36 10.49
N GLY A 124 36.45 18.00 10.05
CA GLY A 124 35.22 18.14 10.84
C GLY A 124 34.52 19.50 10.75
N LEU A 125 35.13 20.50 10.10
CA LEU A 125 34.54 21.81 9.81
C LEU A 125 34.33 21.95 8.30
N ARG A 126 33.12 21.65 7.80
CA ARG A 126 32.75 22.00 6.42
C ARG A 126 32.20 23.42 6.40
N ASP A 127 32.96 24.35 5.81
CA ASP A 127 32.41 25.63 5.38
C ASP A 127 31.49 25.36 4.18
N SER A 128 30.18 25.36 4.44
CA SER A 128 29.14 25.20 3.43
C SER A 128 29.14 26.41 2.48
N PHE A 129 29.68 26.25 1.28
CA PHE A 129 29.28 27.09 0.16
C PHE A 129 28.96 26.32 -1.14
N ASP A 130 29.08 24.98 -1.18
CA ASP A 130 28.84 24.21 -2.42
C ASP A 130 28.06 22.89 -2.27
N SER A 131 27.30 22.67 -1.19
CA SER A 131 26.38 21.52 -1.13
C SER A 131 25.09 21.84 -0.40
N PHE A 132 24.04 22.10 -1.19
CA PHE A 132 22.66 21.80 -0.82
C PHE A 132 22.58 20.29 -0.61
N ASP A 133 22.75 19.83 0.62
CA ASP A 133 22.18 18.60 1.20
C ASP A 133 22.96 18.24 2.46
N SER A 134 22.24 18.02 3.57
CA SER A 134 22.66 17.57 4.91
C SER A 134 23.33 18.60 5.85
N GLU A 135 22.49 19.24 6.68
CA GLU A 135 22.86 19.74 8.00
C GLU A 135 22.95 18.56 8.99
N GLU A 136 24.12 17.93 9.11
CA GLU A 136 24.43 17.13 10.30
C GLU A 136 25.76 17.60 10.86
N LEU A 137 25.70 18.29 12.01
CA LEU A 137 26.89 18.51 12.84
C LEU A 137 27.49 17.14 13.23
N PRO A 138 28.82 16.99 13.25
CA PRO A 138 29.44 15.72 13.61
C PRO A 138 29.01 15.28 15.01
N SER A 139 28.43 14.08 15.11
CA SER A 139 27.85 13.51 16.33
C SER A 139 28.90 13.15 17.39
N ASN A 140 30.18 13.10 17.03
CA ASN A 140 31.27 12.79 17.95
C ASN A 140 32.54 13.62 17.63
N LYS A 141 32.89 14.58 18.49
CA LYS A 141 34.07 15.46 18.33
C LYS A 141 35.41 14.68 18.33
N SER A 142 35.43 13.50 18.96
CA SER A 142 36.64 12.67 19.08
C SER A 142 37.12 12.06 17.76
N ASP A 143 36.26 11.99 16.74
CA ASP A 143 36.62 11.43 15.43
C ASP A 143 37.34 12.44 14.52
N TYR A 144 37.41 13.72 14.92
CA TYR A 144 37.95 14.83 14.12
C TYR A 144 39.07 15.60 14.84
N ILE A 145 40.03 14.88 15.42
CA ILE A 145 41.22 15.48 16.05
C ILE A 145 42.13 16.08 14.97
N ASN A 146 42.34 17.39 15.04
CA ASN A 146 43.26 18.11 14.18
C ASN A 146 44.61 18.30 14.89
N THR A 147 45.71 18.29 14.12
CA THR A 147 47.05 18.61 14.63
C THR A 147 47.48 19.96 14.07
N ALA A 148 47.63 20.97 14.93
CA ALA A 148 48.14 22.28 14.54
C ALA A 148 49.54 22.52 15.11
N GLU A 149 50.47 23.01 14.29
CA GLU A 149 51.69 23.66 14.76
C GLU A 149 51.44 25.16 14.75
N VAL A 150 51.71 25.83 15.87
CA VAL A 150 51.35 27.23 16.08
C VAL A 150 52.47 28.02 16.74
N VAL A 151 52.47 29.33 16.53
CA VAL A 151 53.26 30.32 17.27
C VAL A 151 52.35 31.32 17.96
N PHE A 152 52.78 31.85 19.09
CA PHE A 152 51.90 32.67 19.93
C PHE A 152 52.16 34.16 19.75
N THR A 153 51.08 34.92 19.56
CA THR A 153 51.03 36.36 19.87
C THR A 153 50.56 36.54 21.31
N LYS A 154 50.49 37.79 21.79
CA LYS A 154 49.94 38.09 23.13
C LYS A 154 48.46 37.70 23.27
N SER A 155 47.73 37.60 22.15
CA SER A 155 46.26 37.54 22.15
C SER A 155 45.68 36.28 21.49
N TYR A 156 46.43 35.62 20.58
CA TYR A 156 46.01 34.40 19.86
C TYR A 156 47.24 33.66 19.31
N ALA A 157 47.05 32.42 18.84
CA ALA A 157 48.10 31.68 18.17
C ALA A 157 47.91 31.73 16.65
N ILE A 158 48.99 31.95 15.92
CA ILE A 158 49.03 31.88 14.46
C ILE A 158 49.39 30.46 14.06
N VAL A 159 48.56 29.84 13.23
CA VAL A 159 48.77 28.48 12.74
C VAL A 159 49.79 28.50 11.60
N VAL A 160 50.87 27.72 11.76
CA VAL A 160 51.93 27.58 10.75
C VAL A 160 51.85 26.23 10.02
N LYS A 161 51.18 25.25 10.62
CA LYS A 161 50.85 23.98 9.97
C LYS A 161 49.54 23.45 10.52
N ILE A 162 48.66 22.95 9.67
CA ILE A 162 47.43 22.26 10.08
C ILE A 162 47.34 20.91 9.38
N ASN A 163 47.27 19.84 10.15
CA ASN A 163 47.31 18.46 9.68
C ASN A 163 48.51 18.23 8.76
N THR A 164 48.27 18.00 7.47
CA THR A 164 49.31 17.82 6.46
C THR A 164 49.63 19.10 5.67
N CYS A 165 48.95 20.22 5.94
CA CYS A 165 49.05 21.44 5.13
C CYS A 165 49.94 22.49 5.80
N GLU A 166 50.96 22.94 5.07
CA GLU A 166 51.94 23.94 5.49
C GLU A 166 51.59 25.34 4.95
N LEU A 167 52.17 26.40 5.54
CA LEU A 167 51.93 27.80 5.14
C LEU A 167 52.14 28.03 3.64
N LEU A 168 53.23 27.52 3.08
CA LEU A 168 53.56 27.70 1.66
C LEU A 168 52.53 27.01 0.76
N GLU A 169 52.15 25.76 1.08
CA GLU A 169 51.14 25.01 0.32
C GLU A 169 49.79 25.74 0.32
N ALA A 170 49.39 26.29 1.47
CA ALA A 170 48.15 27.03 1.62
C ALA A 170 48.15 28.38 0.89
N GLY A 171 49.26 29.14 0.99
CA GLY A 171 49.47 30.38 0.25
C GLY A 171 49.37 30.18 -1.25
N LEU A 172 49.97 29.10 -1.75
CA LEU A 172 49.97 28.74 -3.16
C LEU A 172 48.58 28.27 -3.64
N ASN A 173 48.00 27.24 -3.02
CA ASN A 173 46.74 26.57 -3.40
C ASN A 173 46.53 26.43 -4.94
N LEU A 174 47.63 26.18 -5.67
CA LEU A 174 47.69 26.32 -7.14
C LEU A 174 46.69 25.42 -7.84
N SER A 175 46.47 24.22 -7.30
CA SER A 175 45.67 23.20 -7.95
C SER A 175 44.17 23.54 -8.07
N VAL A 176 43.63 24.37 -7.15
CA VAL A 176 42.23 24.83 -7.19
C VAL A 176 42.13 26.08 -8.05
N ARG A 177 43.07 27.02 -7.90
CA ARG A 177 43.12 28.26 -8.68
C ARG A 177 43.29 27.99 -10.17
N LYS A 178 44.19 27.09 -10.55
CA LYS A 178 44.40 26.67 -11.94
C LYS A 178 43.16 26.03 -12.55
N LYS A 179 42.40 25.23 -11.78
CA LYS A 179 41.13 24.64 -12.25
C LYS A 179 40.10 25.73 -12.59
N ARG A 180 39.96 26.76 -11.74
CA ARG A 180 39.06 27.89 -12.02
C ARG A 180 39.51 28.69 -13.24
N GLN A 181 40.80 28.98 -13.34
CA GLN A 181 41.37 29.67 -14.51
C GLN A 181 41.08 28.91 -15.82
N ILE A 182 41.24 27.58 -15.82
CA ILE A 182 40.94 26.73 -16.98
C ILE A 182 39.44 26.76 -17.32
N GLU A 183 38.56 26.73 -16.32
CA GLU A 183 37.10 26.79 -16.54
C GLU A 183 36.67 28.14 -17.13
N ASP A 184 37.23 29.24 -16.62
CA ASP A 184 37.00 30.58 -17.13
C ASP A 184 37.51 30.70 -18.57
N TYR A 185 38.70 30.16 -18.87
CA TYR A 185 39.24 30.10 -20.23
C TYR A 185 38.33 29.26 -21.15
N TRP A 186 37.83 28.12 -20.68
CA TRP A 186 36.94 27.24 -21.45
C TRP A 186 35.66 27.97 -21.89
N GLN A 187 35.04 28.73 -20.99
CA GLN A 187 33.81 29.46 -21.26
C GLN A 187 34.05 30.73 -22.08
N THR A 188 35.03 31.55 -21.68
CA THR A 188 35.24 32.89 -22.25
C THR A 188 36.17 32.89 -23.46
N GLY A 189 37.12 31.96 -23.52
CA GLY A 189 38.21 31.96 -24.50
C GLY A 189 39.39 32.86 -24.10
N ASN A 190 39.32 33.55 -22.96
CA ASN A 190 40.35 34.49 -22.50
C ASN A 190 41.01 33.96 -21.23
N LEU A 191 42.32 33.75 -21.28
CA LEU A 191 43.08 33.27 -20.13
C LEU A 191 43.34 34.46 -19.20
N LYS A 192 42.62 34.54 -18.09
CA LYS A 192 42.83 35.58 -17.07
C LYS A 192 43.90 35.14 -16.08
N PRO A 193 44.77 36.04 -15.59
CA PRO A 193 45.73 35.70 -14.56
C PRO A 193 45.04 35.29 -13.26
N ILE A 194 45.72 34.47 -12.45
CA ILE A 194 45.22 34.08 -11.12
C ILE A 194 45.21 35.31 -10.21
N ASP A 195 44.05 35.63 -9.64
CA ASP A 195 43.92 36.73 -8.69
C ASP A 195 44.70 36.45 -7.39
N LEU A 196 45.45 37.46 -6.96
CA LEU A 196 46.27 37.47 -5.73
C LEU A 196 45.60 38.33 -4.65
N SER A 197 45.55 37.81 -3.42
CA SER A 197 45.14 38.62 -2.25
C SER A 197 46.21 39.67 -1.89
N SER A 198 45.85 40.67 -1.09
CA SER A 198 46.81 41.71 -0.66
C SER A 198 47.99 41.13 0.14
N ALA A 199 47.73 40.12 0.98
CA ALA A 199 48.76 39.42 1.75
C ALA A 199 49.70 38.61 0.85
N GLU A 200 49.18 38.01 -0.22
CA GLU A 200 49.98 37.28 -1.22
C GLU A 200 50.84 38.24 -2.05
N LYS A 201 50.30 39.38 -2.49
CA LYS A 201 51.04 40.43 -3.21
C LYS A 201 52.20 41.01 -2.40
N SER A 202 52.08 40.99 -1.07
CA SER A 202 53.11 41.49 -0.15
C SER A 202 54.25 40.49 0.05
N ASN A 203 54.11 39.25 -0.45
CA ASN A 203 55.15 38.22 -0.38
C ASN A 203 55.67 37.92 -1.80
N GLU A 204 56.92 38.27 -2.06
CA GLU A 204 57.55 38.14 -3.38
C GLU A 204 57.60 36.67 -3.86
N THR A 205 57.92 35.73 -2.97
CA THR A 205 58.02 34.30 -3.29
C THR A 205 56.67 33.71 -3.73
N ILE A 206 55.60 33.98 -2.99
CA ILE A 206 54.25 33.54 -3.36
C ILE A 206 53.81 34.20 -4.67
N THR A 207 54.04 35.51 -4.81
CA THR A 207 53.68 36.25 -6.01
C THR A 207 54.37 35.68 -7.24
N GLN A 208 55.67 35.42 -7.16
CA GLN A 208 56.44 34.84 -8.26
C GLN A 208 55.92 33.45 -8.64
N LEU A 209 55.77 32.53 -7.67
CA LEU A 209 55.32 31.15 -7.93
C LEU A 209 53.90 31.09 -8.50
N ILE A 210 52.98 31.94 -8.04
CA ILE A 210 51.61 32.01 -8.58
C ILE A 210 51.62 32.61 -9.99
N THR A 211 52.45 33.63 -10.23
CA THR A 211 52.56 34.26 -11.56
C THR A 211 53.15 33.27 -12.58
N GLU A 212 54.23 32.58 -12.22
CA GLU A 212 54.85 31.53 -13.05
C GLU A 212 53.84 30.42 -13.38
N GLU A 213 53.06 29.95 -12.40
CA GLU A 213 52.03 28.93 -12.63
C GLU A 213 50.85 29.46 -13.46
N SER A 214 50.48 30.73 -13.28
CA SER A 214 49.43 31.40 -14.04
C SER A 214 49.81 31.55 -15.52
N GLU A 215 51.08 31.84 -15.80
CA GLU A 215 51.65 32.01 -17.14
C GLU A 215 51.93 30.69 -17.87
N LYS A 216 51.93 29.54 -17.16
CA LYS A 216 52.08 28.23 -17.81
C LYS A 216 51.01 28.03 -18.88
N VAL A 217 51.50 27.84 -20.11
CA VAL A 217 50.72 27.55 -21.30
C VAL A 217 49.86 26.32 -21.07
N LEU A 218 48.56 26.44 -21.34
CA LEU A 218 47.62 25.33 -21.26
C LEU A 218 47.95 24.27 -22.29
N THR A 219 47.61 23.01 -22.00
CA THR A 219 47.89 21.90 -22.94
C THR A 219 46.89 21.80 -24.08
N PHE A 220 46.00 22.79 -24.19
CA PHE A 220 45.02 22.93 -25.27
C PHE A 220 44.84 24.40 -25.66
N GLU A 221 44.53 24.62 -26.93
CA GLU A 221 44.23 25.93 -27.50
C GLU A 221 42.81 25.95 -28.08
N ILE A 222 42.04 27.00 -27.81
CA ILE A 222 40.72 27.21 -28.43
C ILE A 222 40.91 27.95 -29.75
N LEU A 223 40.66 27.26 -30.86
CA LEU A 223 40.82 27.80 -32.22
C LEU A 223 39.61 28.62 -32.67
N ASN A 224 38.39 28.13 -32.39
CA ASN A 224 37.15 28.79 -32.79
C ASN A 224 35.97 28.34 -31.92
N LYS A 225 34.91 29.14 -31.88
CA LYS A 225 33.62 28.82 -31.27
C LYS A 225 32.52 28.84 -32.32
N ARG A 226 31.69 27.80 -32.36
CA ARG A 226 30.50 27.73 -33.23
C ARG A 226 29.29 27.21 -32.47
N LYS A 227 28.10 27.32 -33.04
CA LYS A 227 26.92 26.61 -32.53
C LYS A 227 26.92 25.15 -33.02
N ASN A 228 26.24 24.27 -32.29
CA ASN A 228 25.92 22.91 -32.76
C ASN A 228 25.30 22.98 -34.17
N ASN A 229 25.72 22.07 -35.04
CA ASN A 229 25.10 21.95 -36.36
C ASN A 229 23.83 21.09 -36.29
N GLN A 230 23.01 21.12 -37.34
CA GLN A 230 21.74 20.39 -37.39
C GLN A 230 21.88 18.87 -37.13
N PHE A 231 23.03 18.28 -37.49
CA PHE A 231 23.28 16.85 -37.33
C PHE A 231 23.64 16.48 -35.89
N GLU A 232 24.39 17.34 -35.21
CA GLU A 232 24.71 17.24 -33.78
C GLU A 232 23.46 17.44 -32.93
N THR A 233 22.65 18.47 -33.24
CA THR A 233 21.38 18.73 -32.56
C THR A 233 20.40 17.55 -32.72
N ALA A 234 20.44 16.82 -33.85
CA ALA A 234 19.57 15.67 -34.08
C ALA A 234 19.84 14.48 -33.14
N ILE A 235 20.99 14.44 -32.46
CA ILE A 235 21.29 13.43 -31.41
C ILE A 235 20.75 13.84 -30.04
N GLU A 236 20.40 15.11 -29.86
CA GLU A 236 19.89 15.65 -28.60
C GLU A 236 18.36 15.68 -28.54
N ASP A 237 17.66 15.36 -29.63
CA ASP A 237 16.19 15.41 -29.72
C ASP A 237 15.51 14.33 -28.86
N ARG A 238 15.45 14.60 -27.55
CA ARG A 238 14.70 13.87 -26.54
C ARG A 238 13.38 14.59 -26.28
N SER A 239 12.52 14.72 -27.29
CA SER A 239 11.25 15.45 -27.15
C SER A 239 10.43 15.02 -25.92
N ASP A 240 10.37 15.88 -24.90
CA ASP A 240 9.65 15.67 -23.62
C ASP A 240 8.11 15.68 -23.76
N SER A 241 7.57 15.92 -24.96
CA SER A 241 6.12 15.88 -25.23
C SER A 241 5.49 14.52 -24.90
N GLY A 242 6.32 13.49 -24.74
CA GLY A 242 5.89 12.17 -24.32
C GLY A 242 5.17 12.13 -22.97
N ILE A 243 5.56 12.97 -22.00
CA ILE A 243 4.92 12.98 -20.68
C ILE A 243 3.50 13.55 -20.79
N LEU A 244 3.34 14.69 -21.47
CA LEU A 244 2.03 15.32 -21.66
C LEU A 244 1.09 14.40 -22.44
N MET A 245 1.62 13.75 -23.47
CA MET A 245 0.89 12.77 -24.26
C MET A 245 0.42 11.57 -23.40
N ILE A 246 1.28 11.01 -22.54
CA ILE A 246 0.91 9.93 -21.62
C ILE A 246 -0.14 10.39 -20.61
N ALA A 247 0.03 11.59 -20.03
CA ALA A 247 -0.91 12.13 -19.05
C ALA A 247 -2.31 12.32 -19.66
N SER A 248 -2.39 12.93 -20.85
CA SER A 248 -3.66 13.08 -21.57
C SER A 248 -4.27 11.74 -21.95
N TYR A 249 -3.46 10.76 -22.38
CA TYR A 249 -3.93 9.41 -22.68
C TYR A 249 -4.55 8.71 -21.45
N VAL A 250 -3.86 8.74 -20.31
CA VAL A 250 -4.36 8.17 -19.04
C VAL A 250 -5.65 8.84 -18.61
N LEU A 251 -5.72 10.18 -18.66
CA LEU A 251 -6.93 10.92 -18.32
C LEU A 251 -8.12 10.56 -19.22
N GLY A 252 -7.87 10.34 -20.52
CA GLY A 252 -8.88 9.88 -21.47
C GLY A 252 -9.46 8.51 -21.11
N VAL A 253 -8.60 7.54 -20.78
CA VAL A 253 -9.06 6.20 -20.37
C VAL A 253 -9.81 6.25 -19.03
N MET A 254 -9.29 7.01 -18.04
CA MET A 254 -9.93 7.14 -16.74
C MET A 254 -11.30 7.81 -16.83
N GLY A 255 -11.46 8.84 -17.67
CA GLY A 255 -12.76 9.49 -17.87
C GLY A 255 -13.83 8.52 -18.40
N LEU A 256 -13.43 7.57 -19.26
CA LEU A 256 -14.34 6.53 -19.77
C LEU A 256 -14.63 5.42 -18.75
N LEU A 257 -13.66 5.09 -17.89
CA LEU A 257 -13.92 4.23 -16.73
C LEU A 257 -14.92 4.86 -15.76
N PHE A 258 -14.82 6.17 -15.52
CA PHE A 258 -15.79 6.88 -14.69
C PHE A 258 -17.16 7.02 -15.37
N PHE A 259 -17.22 7.10 -16.69
CA PHE A 259 -18.50 7.06 -17.43
C PHE A 259 -19.27 5.77 -17.14
N GLU A 260 -18.59 4.63 -17.05
CA GLU A 260 -19.25 3.36 -16.72
C GLU A 260 -19.97 3.38 -15.37
N HIS A 261 -19.39 4.07 -14.37
CA HIS A 261 -19.98 4.14 -13.04
C HIS A 261 -21.04 5.24 -12.89
N PHE A 262 -20.84 6.39 -13.53
CA PHE A 262 -21.68 7.59 -13.32
C PHE A 262 -22.63 7.91 -14.49
N GLN A 263 -22.51 7.21 -15.63
CA GLN A 263 -23.30 7.43 -16.84
C GLN A 263 -23.33 8.90 -17.32
N SER A 264 -22.26 9.66 -17.07
CA SER A 264 -22.19 11.09 -17.38
C SER A 264 -21.60 11.37 -18.77
N PHE A 265 -22.42 11.93 -19.66
CA PHE A 265 -21.99 12.31 -21.02
C PHE A 265 -20.84 13.32 -21.03
N VAL A 266 -20.76 14.20 -20.02
CA VAL A 266 -19.66 15.17 -19.88
C VAL A 266 -18.31 14.47 -19.78
N LEU A 267 -18.24 13.33 -19.08
CA LEU A 267 -17.01 12.55 -18.95
C LEU A 267 -16.57 11.94 -20.30
N VAL A 268 -17.53 11.55 -21.14
CA VAL A 268 -17.24 11.05 -22.50
C VAL A 268 -16.61 12.16 -23.34
N VAL A 269 -17.18 13.36 -23.32
CA VAL A 269 -16.65 14.52 -24.06
C VAL A 269 -15.25 14.90 -23.56
N CYS A 270 -15.05 14.98 -22.25
CA CYS A 270 -13.74 15.26 -21.66
C CYS A 270 -12.70 14.21 -22.07
N SER A 271 -13.09 12.93 -22.13
CA SER A 271 -12.21 11.85 -22.53
C SER A 271 -11.78 11.97 -23.99
N ILE A 272 -12.71 12.29 -24.89
CA ILE A 272 -12.42 12.53 -26.31
C ILE A 272 -11.44 13.69 -26.46
N ILE A 273 -11.66 14.80 -25.74
CA ILE A 273 -10.74 15.95 -25.76
C ILE A 273 -9.34 15.52 -25.29
N CYS A 274 -9.24 14.69 -24.25
CA CYS A 274 -7.96 14.17 -23.76
C CYS A 274 -7.24 13.30 -24.81
N PHE A 275 -7.95 12.45 -25.55
CA PHE A 275 -7.36 11.68 -26.64
C PHE A 275 -6.87 12.57 -27.79
N ILE A 276 -7.61 13.63 -28.14
CA ILE A 276 -7.20 14.61 -29.15
C ILE A 276 -5.93 15.34 -28.69
N LEU A 277 -5.89 15.80 -27.44
CA LEU A 277 -4.71 16.45 -26.85
C LEU A 277 -3.50 15.52 -26.84
N SER A 278 -3.71 14.22 -26.53
CA SER A 278 -2.67 13.20 -26.64
C SER A 278 -2.14 13.10 -28.07
N MET A 279 -3.00 13.07 -29.10
CA MET A 279 -2.52 13.03 -30.49
C MET A 279 -1.75 14.29 -30.88
N ILE A 280 -2.22 15.48 -30.50
CA ILE A 280 -1.51 16.74 -30.77
C ILE A 280 -0.13 16.73 -30.10
N ALA A 281 -0.06 16.31 -28.83
CA ALA A 281 1.18 16.21 -28.09
C ALA A 281 2.21 15.26 -28.74
N SER A 282 1.75 14.17 -29.38
CA SER A 282 2.66 13.26 -30.09
C SER A 282 3.35 13.86 -31.32
N VAL A 283 2.81 14.97 -31.86
CA VAL A 283 3.32 15.62 -33.08
C VAL A 283 4.17 16.86 -32.75
N ILE A 284 3.96 17.47 -31.57
CA ILE A 284 4.72 18.65 -31.14
C ILE A 284 6.17 18.26 -30.88
N LYS A 285 7.08 18.81 -31.70
CA LYS A 285 8.53 18.79 -31.47
C LYS A 285 8.92 20.03 -30.67
N ARG A 286 9.69 19.85 -29.60
CA ARG A 286 10.21 20.96 -28.80
C ARG A 286 11.37 21.62 -29.54
N GLU A 287 11.49 22.93 -29.40
CA GLU A 287 12.66 23.67 -29.85
C GLU A 287 13.85 23.31 -28.96
N ILE A 288 14.90 22.73 -29.56
CA ILE A 288 16.10 22.29 -28.84
C ILE A 288 17.01 23.52 -28.67
N HIS A 289 17.43 23.81 -27.44
CA HIS A 289 18.38 24.88 -27.20
C HIS A 289 19.71 24.57 -27.88
N THR A 290 20.20 25.52 -28.68
CA THR A 290 21.48 25.36 -29.39
C THR A 290 22.64 25.54 -28.42
N GLU A 291 23.44 24.49 -28.25
CA GLU A 291 24.71 24.56 -27.50
C GLU A 291 25.83 25.20 -28.35
N TYR A 292 26.81 25.81 -27.68
CA TYR A 292 28.05 26.25 -28.30
C TYR A 292 29.12 25.16 -28.18
N VAL A 293 30.00 25.12 -29.18
CA VAL A 293 31.07 24.14 -29.36
C VAL A 293 32.39 24.87 -29.47
N ASN A 294 33.37 24.46 -28.67
CA ASN A 294 34.75 24.87 -28.83
C ASN A 294 35.44 23.91 -29.81
N HIS A 295 36.04 24.46 -30.86
CA HIS A 295 37.05 23.77 -31.67
C HIS A 295 38.40 24.00 -31.01
N ILE A 296 39.04 22.93 -30.56
CA ILE A 296 40.31 22.99 -29.84
C ILE A 296 41.36 22.11 -30.49
N LYS A 297 42.63 22.44 -30.23
CA LYS A 297 43.76 21.58 -30.54
C LYS A 297 44.45 21.17 -29.25
N ALA A 298 44.50 19.87 -28.96
CA ALA A 298 44.89 19.42 -27.64
C ALA A 298 45.50 18.02 -27.56
N GLN A 299 46.37 17.79 -26.58
CA GLN A 299 46.92 16.46 -26.30
C GLN A 299 46.03 15.67 -25.34
N ILE A 300 45.81 14.38 -25.62
CA ILE A 300 45.15 13.45 -24.71
C ILE A 300 46.18 13.03 -23.66
N LYS A 301 46.01 13.45 -22.41
CA LYS A 301 46.91 13.07 -21.30
C LYS A 301 46.60 11.67 -20.79
N CYS A 302 45.32 11.36 -20.62
CA CYS A 302 44.86 10.02 -20.28
C CYS A 302 43.44 9.76 -20.78
N ASN A 303 43.18 8.51 -21.15
CA ASN A 303 41.86 7.99 -21.46
C ASN A 303 41.42 7.02 -20.37
N TRP A 304 40.19 7.19 -19.89
CA TRP A 304 39.53 6.27 -18.95
C TRP A 304 38.31 5.60 -19.59
N PRO A 305 38.52 4.45 -20.26
CA PRO A 305 37.47 3.74 -21.00
C PRO A 305 36.30 3.23 -20.17
N SER A 306 36.47 3.05 -18.86
CA SER A 306 35.38 2.62 -17.97
C SER A 306 34.41 3.75 -17.65
N TYR A 307 34.86 5.00 -17.75
CA TYR A 307 34.07 6.21 -17.45
C TYR A 307 33.76 7.02 -18.71
N GLN A 308 34.14 6.53 -19.90
CA GLN A 308 33.91 7.19 -21.19
C GLN A 308 34.48 8.62 -21.22
N LYS A 309 35.67 8.79 -20.64
CA LYS A 309 36.22 10.08 -20.26
C LYS A 309 37.66 10.26 -20.78
N LEU A 310 37.94 11.37 -21.44
CA LEU A 310 39.29 11.79 -21.83
C LEU A 310 39.73 12.97 -20.98
N ARG A 311 41.00 12.98 -20.57
CA ARG A 311 41.64 14.11 -19.91
C ARG A 311 42.53 14.85 -20.90
N ILE A 312 42.25 16.14 -21.07
CA ILE A 312 42.94 17.01 -22.03
C ILE A 312 43.94 17.94 -21.33
N ASP A 313 43.67 18.31 -20.08
CA ASP A 313 44.59 19.04 -19.20
C ASP A 313 44.56 18.39 -17.80
N THR A 314 45.54 18.69 -16.95
CA THR A 314 45.73 18.23 -15.56
C THR A 314 44.44 17.98 -14.77
N LYS A 315 43.41 18.81 -14.95
CA LYS A 315 42.08 18.64 -14.33
C LYS A 315 40.89 18.92 -15.26
N PHE A 316 41.09 18.86 -16.58
CA PHE A 316 40.02 19.11 -17.55
C PHE A 316 39.66 17.84 -18.29
N ASP A 317 38.41 17.42 -18.15
CA ASP A 317 37.94 16.16 -18.70
C ASP A 317 36.69 16.34 -19.57
N VAL A 318 36.60 15.50 -20.61
CA VAL A 318 35.53 15.48 -21.61
C VAL A 318 34.96 14.08 -21.79
N TYR A 319 33.72 13.97 -22.23
CA TYR A 319 33.00 12.71 -22.36
C TYR A 319 32.80 12.33 -23.82
N TYR A 320 32.97 11.05 -24.15
CA TYR A 320 32.80 10.55 -25.51
C TYR A 320 31.78 9.41 -25.59
N PRO A 321 31.16 9.17 -26.76
CA PRO A 321 30.22 8.06 -26.91
C PRO A 321 30.90 6.70 -26.68
N GLU A 322 30.24 5.78 -25.98
CA GLU A 322 30.82 4.48 -25.60
C GLU A 322 31.43 3.71 -26.78
N TYR A 323 30.77 3.73 -27.94
CA TYR A 323 31.23 3.03 -29.14
C TYR A 323 32.50 3.62 -29.77
N TRP A 324 32.98 4.78 -29.31
CA TRP A 324 34.29 5.35 -29.68
C TRP A 324 35.45 4.78 -28.87
N LYS A 325 35.18 4.09 -27.75
CA LYS A 325 36.18 3.47 -26.88
C LYS A 325 37.31 2.72 -27.60
N PRO A 326 37.07 1.84 -28.59
CA PRO A 326 38.14 1.11 -29.26
C PRO A 326 38.98 1.95 -30.22
N PHE A 327 38.54 3.17 -30.55
CA PHE A 327 39.16 4.02 -31.57
C PHE A 327 39.95 5.20 -30.99
N LEU A 328 39.80 5.47 -29.69
CA LEU A 328 40.50 6.56 -29.01
C LEU A 328 41.82 6.05 -28.40
N PRO A 329 42.94 6.77 -28.57
CA PRO A 329 44.22 6.35 -28.00
C PRO A 329 44.23 6.50 -26.47
N LYS A 330 45.14 5.78 -25.79
CA LYS A 330 45.32 5.90 -24.33
C LYS A 330 45.89 7.25 -23.91
N LYS A 331 46.79 7.79 -24.74
CA LYS A 331 47.48 9.06 -24.63
C LYS A 331 47.86 9.51 -26.05
N SER A 332 47.96 10.81 -26.30
CA SER A 332 48.53 11.34 -27.54
C SER A 332 49.76 12.19 -27.24
N ASP A 333 50.82 11.98 -28.01
CA ASP A 333 52.04 12.80 -27.92
C ASP A 333 51.93 14.07 -28.77
N ILE A 334 51.06 14.05 -29.78
CA ILE A 334 50.80 15.18 -30.68
C ILE A 334 49.42 15.78 -30.33
N PRO A 335 49.24 17.11 -30.42
CA PRO A 335 47.94 17.75 -30.31
C PRO A 335 46.99 17.29 -31.44
N ILE A 336 45.79 16.86 -31.06
CA ILE A 336 44.72 16.40 -31.95
C ILE A 336 43.63 17.47 -31.99
N ASP A 337 43.06 17.71 -33.16
CA ASP A 337 41.92 18.60 -33.33
C ASP A 337 40.64 17.94 -32.78
N MET A 338 39.91 18.65 -31.93
CA MET A 338 38.71 18.17 -31.25
C MET A 338 37.61 19.22 -31.25
N GLN A 339 36.37 18.79 -31.32
CA GLN A 339 35.20 19.67 -31.15
C GLN A 339 34.40 19.18 -29.95
N ILE A 340 34.16 20.05 -28.99
CA ILE A 340 33.55 19.69 -27.69
C ILE A 340 32.49 20.73 -27.30
N GLY A 341 31.34 20.26 -26.82
CA GLY A 341 30.30 21.12 -26.27
C GLY A 341 30.77 21.86 -25.01
N ILE A 342 30.49 23.16 -24.91
CA ILE A 342 30.98 24.00 -23.81
C ILE A 342 30.41 23.54 -22.46
N TYR A 343 29.11 23.27 -22.40
CA TYR A 343 28.40 22.92 -21.17
C TYR A 343 28.32 21.41 -20.97
N SER A 344 27.97 20.66 -22.02
CA SER A 344 27.85 19.20 -21.97
C SER A 344 29.21 18.51 -21.79
N ARG A 345 30.29 19.19 -22.18
CA ARG A 345 31.65 18.62 -22.31
C ARG A 345 31.69 17.36 -23.16
N GLN A 346 30.72 17.20 -24.05
CA GLN A 346 30.62 16.06 -24.94
C GLN A 346 31.53 16.25 -26.15
N LEU A 347 32.34 15.25 -26.45
CA LEU A 347 33.21 15.18 -27.60
C LEU A 347 32.37 14.88 -28.85
N LEU A 348 32.32 15.85 -29.76
CA LEU A 348 31.59 15.80 -31.02
C LEU A 348 32.46 15.36 -32.19
N SER A 349 33.76 15.68 -32.15
CA SER A 349 34.75 15.18 -33.11
C SER A 349 36.12 15.01 -32.46
N CYS A 350 36.91 14.08 -32.98
CA CYS A 350 38.29 13.84 -32.54
C CYS A 350 39.14 13.37 -33.73
N GLY A 351 40.12 14.19 -34.11
CA GLY A 351 40.95 13.98 -35.29
C GLY A 351 40.14 13.96 -36.59
N ASP A 352 40.73 13.39 -37.63
CA ASP A 352 40.21 13.46 -39.00
C ASP A 352 39.10 12.42 -39.30
N TYR A 353 38.84 11.50 -38.37
CA TYR A 353 38.00 10.34 -38.66
C TYR A 353 36.81 10.14 -37.71
N LEU A 354 36.86 10.59 -36.46
CA LEU A 354 35.72 10.51 -35.53
C LEU A 354 34.93 11.81 -35.55
N SER A 355 33.67 11.73 -35.96
CA SER A 355 32.79 12.89 -36.05
C SER A 355 31.33 12.47 -35.97
N ILE A 356 30.64 12.93 -34.93
CA ILE A 356 29.22 12.72 -34.71
C ILE A 356 28.39 13.26 -35.87
N SER A 357 28.75 14.44 -36.38
CA SER A 357 28.05 15.07 -37.51
C SER A 357 28.10 14.18 -38.77
N GLU A 358 29.27 13.60 -39.05
CA GLU A 358 29.46 12.73 -40.21
C GLU A 358 28.76 11.36 -40.04
N GLU A 359 28.66 10.85 -38.81
CA GLU A 359 27.86 9.65 -38.52
C GLU A 359 26.38 9.87 -38.81
N VAL A 360 25.82 10.99 -38.33
CA VAL A 360 24.40 11.30 -38.53
C VAL A 360 24.10 11.61 -39.99
N LYS A 361 25.00 12.31 -40.68
CA LYS A 361 24.86 12.59 -42.12
C LYS A 361 24.82 11.32 -42.96
N ASN A 362 25.69 10.33 -42.67
CA ASN A 362 25.81 9.11 -43.48
C ASN A 362 24.86 7.97 -43.05
N TYR A 363 24.50 7.89 -41.76
CA TYR A 363 23.73 6.77 -41.22
C TYR A 363 22.41 7.18 -40.53
N GLY A 364 22.11 8.48 -40.49
CA GLY A 364 20.93 9.05 -39.83
C GLY A 364 21.10 9.22 -38.32
N ALA A 365 20.16 9.96 -37.72
CA ALA A 365 20.09 10.19 -36.29
C ALA A 365 19.63 8.92 -35.53
N PRO A 366 20.04 8.74 -34.25
CA PRO A 366 19.57 7.63 -33.43
C PRO A 366 18.05 7.71 -33.22
N LYS A 367 17.38 6.56 -33.24
CA LYS A 367 15.94 6.47 -32.99
C LYS A 367 15.67 6.25 -31.50
N PHE A 368 15.11 7.25 -30.82
CA PHE A 368 14.80 7.14 -29.39
C PHE A 368 13.61 6.20 -29.12
N ILE A 369 13.79 5.28 -28.16
CA ILE A 369 12.77 4.30 -27.75
C ILE A 369 12.03 4.67 -26.47
N ALA A 370 12.59 5.57 -25.64
CA ALA A 370 12.10 5.84 -24.29
C ALA A 370 10.60 6.17 -24.26
N HIS A 371 10.15 7.01 -25.18
CA HIS A 371 8.73 7.37 -25.30
C HIS A 371 7.83 6.17 -25.63
N ASN A 372 8.21 5.34 -26.61
CA ASN A 372 7.43 4.17 -26.98
C ASN A 372 7.40 3.12 -25.85
N VAL A 373 8.51 2.98 -25.11
CA VAL A 373 8.58 2.11 -23.92
C VAL A 373 7.57 2.56 -22.87
N LEU A 374 7.56 3.85 -22.53
CA LEU A 374 6.62 4.42 -21.57
C LEU A 374 5.17 4.22 -22.00
N LEU A 375 4.87 4.43 -23.28
CA LEU A 375 3.54 4.18 -23.86
C LEU A 375 3.12 2.72 -23.78
N ALA A 376 4.00 1.79 -24.15
CA ALA A 376 3.70 0.37 -24.13
C ALA A 376 3.43 -0.13 -22.70
N ILE A 377 4.24 0.31 -21.73
CA ILE A 377 4.02 -0.02 -20.31
C ILE A 377 2.70 0.57 -19.81
N THR A 378 2.46 1.86 -20.08
CA THR A 378 1.23 2.53 -19.63
C THR A 378 -0.01 1.89 -20.26
N GLY A 379 0.01 1.62 -21.56
CA GLY A 379 -1.09 0.96 -22.26
C GLY A 379 -1.36 -0.45 -21.76
N LEU A 380 -0.31 -1.24 -21.47
CA LEU A 380 -0.45 -2.58 -20.89
C LEU A 380 -1.11 -2.52 -19.51
N ILE A 381 -0.69 -1.60 -18.66
CA ILE A 381 -1.29 -1.39 -17.34
C ILE A 381 -2.76 -0.98 -17.48
N LEU A 382 -3.07 -0.01 -18.34
CA LEU A 382 -4.44 0.45 -18.56
C LEU A 382 -5.33 -0.67 -19.12
N ALA A 383 -4.81 -1.52 -20.01
CA ALA A 383 -5.52 -2.69 -20.50
C ALA A 383 -5.84 -3.67 -19.35
N VAL A 384 -4.87 -3.96 -18.48
CA VAL A 384 -5.09 -4.82 -17.31
C VAL A 384 -6.13 -4.21 -16.35
N LEU A 385 -6.06 -2.90 -16.10
CA LEU A 385 -7.03 -2.21 -15.26
C LEU A 385 -8.44 -2.30 -15.86
N MET A 386 -8.61 -1.98 -17.15
CA MET A 386 -9.90 -2.13 -17.82
C MET A 386 -10.41 -3.58 -17.80
N PHE A 387 -9.52 -4.54 -18.03
CA PHE A 387 -9.88 -5.95 -18.02
C PHE A 387 -10.55 -6.37 -16.69
N PHE A 388 -9.96 -5.97 -15.56
CA PHE A 388 -10.47 -6.32 -14.23
C PHE A 388 -11.62 -5.44 -13.75
N PHE A 389 -11.61 -4.14 -14.03
CA PHE A 389 -12.61 -3.22 -13.47
C PHE A 389 -13.90 -3.14 -14.28
N THR A 390 -13.87 -3.48 -15.57
CA THR A 390 -15.05 -3.33 -16.45
C THR A 390 -15.61 -4.64 -16.98
N ASN A 391 -15.07 -5.79 -16.57
CA ASN A 391 -15.44 -7.10 -17.10
C ASN A 391 -15.45 -7.11 -18.65
N SER A 392 -14.40 -6.56 -19.26
CA SER A 392 -14.34 -6.35 -20.71
C SER A 392 -14.66 -7.62 -21.51
N ILE A 393 -14.24 -8.82 -21.08
CA ILE A 393 -14.58 -10.09 -21.76
C ILE A 393 -16.10 -10.29 -21.85
N GLU A 394 -16.81 -10.20 -20.73
CA GLU A 394 -18.26 -10.43 -20.68
C GLU A 394 -19.00 -9.45 -21.59
N LYS A 395 -18.55 -8.19 -21.62
CA LYS A 395 -19.07 -7.15 -22.52
C LYS A 395 -18.74 -7.39 -23.99
N PHE A 396 -17.56 -7.95 -24.29
CA PHE A 396 -17.19 -8.37 -25.64
C PHE A 396 -18.04 -9.53 -26.11
N ASP A 397 -18.17 -10.57 -25.30
CA ASP A 397 -19.00 -11.75 -25.58
C ASP A 397 -20.47 -11.36 -25.75
N PHE A 398 -20.99 -10.47 -24.90
CA PHE A 398 -22.33 -9.93 -25.04
C PHE A 398 -22.50 -9.17 -26.37
N THR A 399 -21.57 -8.29 -26.72
CA THR A 399 -21.64 -7.53 -28.00
C THR A 399 -21.54 -8.45 -29.20
N TYR A 400 -20.64 -9.43 -29.15
CA TYR A 400 -20.47 -10.44 -30.19
C TYR A 400 -21.75 -11.26 -30.39
N HIS A 401 -22.33 -11.77 -29.29
CA HIS A 401 -23.56 -12.56 -29.34
C HIS A 401 -24.74 -11.77 -29.94
N GLN A 402 -24.88 -10.50 -29.58
CA GLN A 402 -25.90 -9.59 -30.13
C GLN A 402 -25.75 -9.31 -31.64
N LEU A 403 -24.52 -9.43 -32.16
CA LEU A 403 -24.23 -9.33 -33.59
C LEU A 403 -24.53 -10.63 -34.33
N THR A 404 -24.17 -11.78 -33.76
CA THR A 404 -24.13 -13.06 -34.46
C THR A 404 -25.36 -13.93 -34.28
N ALA A 405 -26.12 -13.76 -33.19
CA ALA A 405 -27.29 -14.59 -32.88
C ALA A 405 -28.53 -13.74 -32.57
N PRO A 406 -29.75 -14.22 -32.90
CA PRO A 406 -30.96 -13.62 -32.35
C PRO A 406 -30.96 -13.82 -30.84
N VAL A 407 -31.14 -12.73 -30.09
CA VAL A 407 -31.30 -12.80 -28.63
C VAL A 407 -32.60 -13.50 -28.33
N THR A 408 -32.53 -14.71 -27.81
CA THR A 408 -33.74 -15.39 -27.34
C THR A 408 -34.08 -14.81 -25.97
N THR A 409 -35.29 -14.26 -25.86
CA THR A 409 -35.83 -13.81 -24.58
C THR A 409 -36.77 -14.88 -24.06
N TRP A 410 -36.36 -15.57 -23.01
CA TRP A 410 -37.17 -16.59 -22.36
C TRP A 410 -38.03 -15.94 -21.27
N GLN A 411 -39.35 -16.10 -21.39
CA GLN A 411 -40.30 -15.81 -20.33
C GLN A 411 -40.54 -17.11 -19.58
N ILE A 412 -40.17 -17.16 -18.31
CA ILE A 412 -40.18 -18.39 -17.52
C ILE A 412 -40.96 -18.13 -16.23
N ASP A 413 -42.13 -18.74 -16.15
CA ASP A 413 -43.07 -18.67 -15.04
C ASP A 413 -43.18 -20.00 -14.26
N ASP A 414 -42.60 -21.08 -14.80
CA ASP A 414 -42.61 -22.43 -14.22
C ASP A 414 -41.20 -23.06 -14.19
N GLU A 415 -40.85 -23.64 -13.04
CA GLU A 415 -39.60 -24.37 -12.80
C GLU A 415 -39.48 -25.64 -13.67
N LYS A 416 -40.60 -26.31 -13.99
CA LYS A 416 -40.59 -27.52 -14.83
C LYS A 416 -40.29 -27.18 -16.27
N ASN A 417 -40.75 -26.02 -16.73
CA ASN A 417 -40.40 -25.49 -18.03
C ASN A 417 -38.90 -25.15 -18.06
N LEU A 418 -38.38 -24.47 -17.04
CA LEU A 418 -36.98 -24.07 -16.95
C LEU A 418 -35.97 -25.23 -17.12
N LYS A 419 -36.25 -26.40 -16.53
CA LYS A 419 -35.37 -27.58 -16.64
C LYS A 419 -35.22 -28.12 -18.06
N ASN A 420 -36.23 -27.95 -18.90
CA ASN A 420 -36.30 -28.55 -20.24
C ASN A 420 -35.93 -27.56 -21.35
N LEU A 421 -35.60 -26.31 -21.02
CA LEU A 421 -35.21 -25.30 -22.00
C LEU A 421 -33.74 -25.45 -22.40
N SER A 422 -33.46 -25.26 -23.69
CA SER A 422 -32.11 -25.19 -24.24
C SER A 422 -31.54 -23.77 -24.09
N ILE A 423 -31.40 -23.30 -22.86
CA ILE A 423 -30.89 -21.97 -22.53
C ILE A 423 -29.40 -21.89 -22.86
N GLN A 424 -28.99 -20.85 -23.57
CA GLN A 424 -27.59 -20.60 -23.87
C GLN A 424 -27.04 -19.47 -23.00
N SER A 425 -25.71 -19.44 -22.86
CA SER A 425 -25.06 -18.26 -22.30
C SER A 425 -25.39 -17.04 -23.17
N MET A 426 -25.59 -15.89 -22.53
CA MET A 426 -26.03 -14.61 -23.10
C MET A 426 -27.49 -14.52 -23.54
N ASP A 427 -28.31 -15.55 -23.30
CA ASP A 427 -29.77 -15.43 -23.44
C ASP A 427 -30.35 -14.47 -22.39
N ARG A 428 -31.44 -13.79 -22.77
CA ARG A 428 -32.22 -12.98 -21.83
C ARG A 428 -33.25 -13.85 -21.16
N ILE A 429 -33.36 -13.71 -19.85
CA ILE A 429 -34.34 -14.44 -19.07
C ILE A 429 -35.13 -13.49 -18.19
N ASN A 430 -36.44 -13.62 -18.29
CA ASN A 430 -37.40 -13.04 -17.36
C ASN A 430 -37.99 -14.18 -16.54
N LEU A 431 -37.63 -14.22 -15.27
CA LEU A 431 -38.14 -15.18 -14.30
C LEU A 431 -39.28 -14.55 -13.51
N ASP A 432 -40.42 -15.22 -13.48
CA ASP A 432 -41.53 -14.94 -12.56
C ASP A 432 -41.91 -16.25 -11.86
N LEU A 433 -41.04 -16.67 -10.93
CA LEU A 433 -41.07 -18.01 -10.33
C LEU A 433 -41.66 -17.95 -8.92
N SER A 434 -42.39 -18.99 -8.56
CA SER A 434 -42.91 -19.21 -7.21
C SER A 434 -42.12 -20.30 -6.48
N SER A 435 -42.27 -20.37 -5.16
CA SER A 435 -41.75 -21.47 -4.33
C SER A 435 -40.21 -21.55 -4.23
N VAL A 436 -39.52 -20.41 -4.34
CA VAL A 436 -38.05 -20.35 -4.26
C VAL A 436 -37.55 -20.07 -2.83
N TRP A 437 -36.37 -20.57 -2.49
CA TRP A 437 -35.69 -20.20 -1.24
C TRP A 437 -34.20 -19.93 -1.43
N CYS A 438 -33.64 -19.19 -0.49
CA CYS A 438 -32.22 -18.86 -0.47
C CYS A 438 -31.34 -19.98 0.03
N ASP A 439 -30.08 -19.93 -0.37
CA ASP A 439 -29.06 -20.78 0.21
C ASP A 439 -28.95 -20.61 1.73
N ILE A 440 -29.40 -21.61 2.50
CA ILE A 440 -29.39 -21.57 3.97
C ILE A 440 -27.98 -21.65 4.56
N ASN A 441 -26.97 -22.09 3.79
CA ASN A 441 -25.58 -22.13 4.25
C ASN A 441 -24.90 -20.75 4.23
N ASN A 442 -25.40 -19.82 3.41
CA ASN A 442 -24.89 -18.44 3.32
C ASN A 442 -25.57 -17.46 4.30
N MET A 443 -26.60 -17.88 5.04
CA MET A 443 -27.24 -17.07 6.08
C MET A 443 -26.42 -17.08 7.40
N GLN A 444 -25.19 -16.55 7.38
CA GLN A 444 -24.31 -16.60 8.56
C GLN A 444 -24.46 -15.40 9.53
N ASN A 445 -25.28 -14.38 9.23
CA ASN A 445 -25.45 -13.24 10.13
C ASN A 445 -26.89 -13.10 10.66
N LYS A 446 -27.07 -13.36 11.95
CA LYS A 446 -28.32 -13.24 12.72
C LYS A 446 -28.93 -11.81 12.77
N LYS A 447 -28.37 -10.81 12.07
CA LYS A 447 -28.73 -9.40 12.24
C LYS A 447 -29.45 -8.74 11.07
N ASP A 448 -29.38 -9.29 9.86
CA ASP A 448 -30.00 -8.66 8.69
C ASP A 448 -31.08 -9.57 8.11
N ILE A 449 -32.33 -9.35 8.54
CA ILE A 449 -33.54 -9.98 8.02
C ILE A 449 -34.00 -9.22 6.76
N TYR A 450 -33.04 -8.91 5.90
CA TYR A 450 -33.27 -8.59 4.49
C TYR A 450 -32.40 -9.59 3.74
N LEU A 451 -33.02 -10.69 3.30
CA LEU A 451 -32.37 -11.82 2.64
C LEU A 451 -31.78 -11.39 1.29
N GLN A 452 -30.61 -10.76 1.33
CA GLN A 452 -29.75 -10.61 0.16
C GLN A 452 -29.28 -12.01 -0.23
N CYS A 453 -29.84 -12.48 -1.34
CA CYS A 453 -29.72 -13.84 -1.81
C CYS A 453 -28.82 -13.88 -3.04
N ASN A 454 -27.70 -14.61 -2.93
CA ASN A 454 -26.79 -14.80 -4.07
C ASN A 454 -27.07 -16.10 -4.82
N LYS A 455 -27.79 -17.04 -4.19
CA LYS A 455 -28.12 -18.35 -4.75
C LYS A 455 -29.47 -18.80 -4.23
N ILE A 456 -30.32 -19.23 -5.15
CA ILE A 456 -31.64 -19.78 -4.85
C ILE A 456 -31.77 -21.22 -5.33
N PHE A 457 -32.75 -21.91 -4.76
CA PHE A 457 -33.10 -23.29 -5.07
C PHE A 457 -34.63 -23.42 -5.25
N PHE A 458 -35.04 -24.56 -5.81
CA PHE A 458 -36.40 -24.89 -6.23
C PHE A 458 -36.92 -26.16 -5.57
N ASN A 459 -38.19 -26.16 -5.15
CA ASN A 459 -38.76 -27.28 -4.40
C ASN A 459 -39.66 -28.03 -5.35
N ILE A 460 -39.00 -28.88 -6.13
CA ILE A 460 -39.61 -29.56 -7.26
C ILE A 460 -40.49 -30.73 -6.77
N ASN A 461 -40.21 -31.22 -5.55
CA ASN A 461 -40.91 -32.32 -4.91
C ASN A 461 -41.21 -31.95 -3.45
N PRO A 462 -42.28 -31.15 -3.19
CA PRO A 462 -42.63 -30.78 -1.84
C PRO A 462 -42.91 -32.03 -1.00
N ILE A 463 -42.39 -32.01 0.23
CA ILE A 463 -42.59 -33.10 1.18
C ILE A 463 -44.02 -33.01 1.70
N ASP A 464 -44.71 -34.15 1.73
CA ASP A 464 -46.02 -34.24 2.35
C ASP A 464 -45.97 -33.73 3.80
N SER A 465 -46.90 -32.83 4.13
CA SER A 465 -47.13 -32.29 5.48
C SER A 465 -47.12 -33.35 6.58
N SER A 466 -47.58 -34.57 6.30
CA SER A 466 -47.58 -35.70 7.24
C SER A 466 -46.19 -36.15 7.70
N LYS A 467 -45.13 -35.81 6.94
CA LYS A 467 -43.73 -36.18 7.19
C LYS A 467 -42.89 -35.03 7.75
N LEU A 468 -43.53 -33.92 8.10
CA LEU A 468 -42.90 -32.70 8.59
C LEU A 468 -43.22 -32.46 10.06
N ASN A 469 -42.31 -31.75 10.73
CA ASN A 469 -42.45 -31.39 12.14
C ASN A 469 -43.36 -30.16 12.29
N LEU A 470 -44.60 -30.28 11.83
CA LEU A 470 -45.62 -29.25 12.00
C LEU A 470 -46.20 -29.36 13.41
N PHE A 471 -46.27 -28.26 14.13
CA PHE A 471 -46.76 -28.23 15.52
C PHE A 471 -48.07 -29.03 15.77
N PRO A 472 -49.14 -28.91 14.95
CA PRO A 472 -50.37 -29.69 15.14
C PRO A 472 -50.23 -31.20 14.85
N LEU A 473 -49.15 -31.62 14.19
CA LEU A 473 -48.84 -33.01 13.85
C LEU A 473 -47.79 -33.65 14.77
N LEU A 474 -47.21 -32.88 15.69
CA LEU A 474 -46.28 -33.42 16.69
C LEU A 474 -47.01 -34.41 17.61
N PRO A 475 -46.30 -35.37 18.24
CA PRO A 475 -46.91 -36.27 19.21
C PRO A 475 -47.64 -35.48 20.31
N GLN A 476 -48.76 -36.04 20.79
CA GLN A 476 -49.62 -35.35 21.75
C GLN A 476 -48.86 -34.91 23.01
N SER A 477 -47.95 -35.74 23.53
CA SER A 477 -47.08 -35.39 24.67
C SER A 477 -46.17 -34.19 24.41
N ILE A 478 -45.66 -34.03 23.17
CA ILE A 478 -44.87 -32.87 22.75
C ILE A 478 -45.75 -31.62 22.61
N GLN A 479 -47.00 -31.74 22.18
CA GLN A 479 -47.91 -30.59 22.15
C GLN A 479 -48.27 -30.13 23.57
N GLU A 480 -48.55 -31.10 24.46
CA GLU A 480 -48.96 -30.86 25.84
C GLU A 480 -47.90 -30.13 26.67
N ILE A 481 -46.60 -30.36 26.42
CA ILE A 481 -45.56 -29.60 27.12
C ILE A 481 -45.65 -28.10 26.87
N TYR A 482 -46.23 -27.62 25.74
CA TYR A 482 -46.40 -26.18 25.45
C TYR A 482 -47.73 -25.60 25.95
N HIS A 483 -48.64 -26.42 26.47
CA HIS A 483 -49.84 -25.91 27.09
C HIS A 483 -49.46 -25.08 28.33
N SER A 484 -50.09 -23.91 28.48
CA SER A 484 -49.77 -22.92 29.53
C SER A 484 -50.01 -23.43 30.97
N ASN A 485 -50.62 -24.62 31.12
CA ASN A 485 -51.06 -25.17 32.39
C ASN A 485 -50.52 -26.59 32.67
N ILE A 486 -49.36 -27.00 32.12
CA ILE A 486 -48.76 -28.31 32.46
C ILE A 486 -48.59 -28.49 33.97
N PHE A 487 -48.29 -27.39 34.67
CA PHE A 487 -48.45 -27.28 36.11
C PHE A 487 -49.54 -26.27 36.43
N LYS A 488 -50.66 -26.72 36.98
CA LYS A 488 -51.68 -25.83 37.51
C LYS A 488 -51.28 -25.44 38.92
N MET A 489 -50.83 -24.20 39.10
CA MET A 489 -50.36 -23.71 40.40
C MET A 489 -51.34 -22.70 40.99
N LYS A 490 -51.82 -22.91 42.22
CA LYS A 490 -52.74 -21.97 42.91
C LYS A 490 -52.37 -21.76 44.38
N LYS A 491 -52.71 -20.57 44.90
CA LYS A 491 -52.72 -20.26 46.34
C LYS A 491 -54.15 -20.42 46.84
N ASP A 492 -54.56 -21.65 47.13
CA ASP A 492 -55.88 -21.95 47.67
C ASP A 492 -55.93 -21.75 49.21
N LEU A 493 -57.11 -21.98 49.80
CA LEU A 493 -57.31 -21.81 51.26
C LEU A 493 -56.35 -22.70 52.06
N GLU A 494 -56.06 -23.90 51.58
CA GLU A 494 -55.14 -24.85 52.23
C GLU A 494 -53.70 -24.31 52.25
N VAL A 495 -53.22 -23.75 51.13
CA VAL A 495 -51.93 -23.06 51.06
C VAL A 495 -51.87 -21.89 52.03
N PHE A 496 -52.95 -21.09 52.12
CA PHE A 496 -53.01 -19.95 53.04
C PHE A 496 -52.90 -20.39 54.50
N VAL A 497 -53.68 -21.41 54.89
CA VAL A 497 -53.67 -21.97 56.25
C VAL A 497 -52.30 -22.58 56.56
N MET A 498 -51.73 -23.37 55.65
CA MET A 498 -50.42 -24.00 55.83
C MET A 498 -49.29 -22.98 55.91
N THR A 499 -49.34 -21.93 55.09
CA THR A 499 -48.38 -20.82 55.13
C THR A 499 -48.44 -20.10 56.48
N ARG A 500 -49.65 -19.83 56.99
CA ARG A 500 -49.85 -19.18 58.29
C ARG A 500 -49.39 -20.07 59.46
N LEU A 501 -49.65 -21.38 59.40
CA LEU A 501 -49.20 -22.36 60.38
C LEU A 501 -47.67 -22.46 60.42
N LYS A 502 -47.02 -22.66 59.26
CA LYS A 502 -45.55 -22.71 59.18
C LYS A 502 -44.91 -21.40 59.63
N LYS A 503 -45.51 -20.25 59.29
CA LYS A 503 -45.07 -18.94 59.80
C LYS A 503 -45.17 -18.87 61.33
N LYS A 504 -46.29 -19.29 61.92
CA LYS A 504 -46.47 -19.32 63.38
C LYS A 504 -45.48 -20.24 64.08
N ILE A 505 -45.20 -21.42 63.51
CA ILE A 505 -44.19 -22.36 64.03
C ILE A 505 -42.78 -21.76 63.93
N LEU A 506 -42.46 -21.12 62.80
CA LEU A 506 -41.18 -20.45 62.60
C LEU A 506 -41.01 -19.29 63.59
N ASP A 507 -42.03 -18.44 63.74
CA ASP A 507 -42.05 -17.34 64.71
C ASP A 507 -41.84 -17.87 66.12
N ALA A 508 -42.56 -18.92 66.54
CA ALA A 508 -42.38 -19.54 67.85
C ALA A 508 -40.98 -20.13 68.06
N ARG A 509 -40.39 -20.77 67.04
CA ARG A 509 -39.03 -21.31 67.11
C ARG A 509 -37.97 -20.21 67.19
N ILE A 510 -38.20 -19.08 66.52
CA ILE A 510 -37.32 -17.91 66.57
C ILE A 510 -37.44 -17.21 67.94
N ASP A 511 -38.66 -17.04 68.45
CA ASP A 511 -38.92 -16.35 69.73
C ASP A 511 -38.39 -17.15 70.94
N ASN A 512 -38.33 -18.47 70.83
CA ASN A 512 -37.81 -19.37 71.87
C ASN A 512 -36.30 -19.65 71.79
N ASN A 513 -35.60 -19.16 70.76
CA ASN A 513 -34.16 -19.39 70.61
C ASN A 513 -33.37 -18.21 71.20
N PRO A 514 -32.51 -18.44 72.22
CA PRO A 514 -31.82 -17.37 72.94
C PRO A 514 -30.92 -16.51 72.05
N ILE A 515 -30.36 -17.07 70.98
CA ILE A 515 -29.48 -16.35 70.03
C ILE A 515 -30.20 -15.14 69.40
N PHE A 516 -31.51 -15.23 69.15
CA PHE A 516 -32.30 -14.16 68.54
C PHE A 516 -32.83 -13.13 69.55
N LYS A 517 -32.68 -13.37 70.86
CA LYS A 517 -32.96 -12.35 71.90
C LYS A 517 -31.83 -11.32 71.96
N ASP A 518 -30.59 -11.77 71.82
CA ASP A 518 -29.40 -10.93 71.95
C ASP A 518 -29.07 -10.15 70.67
N TYR A 519 -29.55 -10.61 69.51
CA TYR A 519 -29.28 -10.00 68.19
C TYR A 519 -30.56 -9.76 67.36
N PRO A 520 -31.29 -8.64 67.57
CA PRO A 520 -32.56 -8.38 66.92
C PRO A 520 -32.49 -8.14 65.40
N LYS A 521 -31.35 -7.67 64.87
CA LYS A 521 -31.13 -7.57 63.40
C LYS A 521 -31.06 -8.97 62.76
N LEU A 522 -30.32 -9.90 63.36
CA LEU A 522 -30.22 -11.29 62.91
C LEU A 522 -31.59 -11.99 62.90
N LYS A 523 -32.46 -11.64 63.85
CA LYS A 523 -33.85 -12.10 63.91
C LYS A 523 -34.69 -11.62 62.71
N GLN A 524 -34.53 -10.37 62.30
CA GLN A 524 -35.24 -9.82 61.12
C GLN A 524 -34.73 -10.43 59.82
N ASP A 525 -33.41 -10.55 59.65
CA ASP A 525 -32.79 -11.15 58.47
C ASP A 525 -33.17 -12.64 58.33
N PHE A 526 -33.17 -13.38 59.43
CA PHE A 526 -33.59 -14.79 59.43
C PHE A 526 -35.10 -14.96 59.14
N LYS A 527 -35.95 -14.00 59.55
CA LYS A 527 -37.38 -13.99 59.23
C LYS A 527 -37.64 -13.65 57.76
N SER A 528 -36.86 -12.75 57.15
CA SER A 528 -37.01 -12.39 55.74
C SER A 528 -36.48 -13.51 54.83
N GLU A 529 -35.34 -14.12 55.17
CA GLU A 529 -34.73 -15.22 54.41
C GLU A 529 -35.56 -16.52 54.45
N LYS A 530 -36.26 -16.78 55.58
CA LYS A 530 -37.15 -17.96 55.73
C LYS A 530 -38.63 -17.66 55.53
N ALA A 531 -38.99 -16.56 54.87
CA ALA A 531 -40.37 -16.30 54.49
C ALA A 531 -40.84 -17.32 53.43
N PHE A 532 -41.40 -18.45 53.88
CA PHE A 532 -41.90 -19.51 53.00
C PHE A 532 -43.14 -19.04 52.25
N GLN A 533 -42.99 -18.64 50.99
CA GLN A 533 -44.11 -18.57 50.07
C GLN A 533 -44.40 -19.99 49.59
N LEU A 534 -45.57 -20.51 49.91
CA LEU A 534 -46.03 -21.82 49.44
C LEU A 534 -46.99 -21.66 48.26
N ILE A 535 -47.05 -22.68 47.43
CA ILE A 535 -48.01 -22.80 46.33
C ILE A 535 -48.43 -24.25 46.19
N LYS A 536 -49.67 -24.50 45.78
CA LYS A 536 -50.16 -25.84 45.52
C LYS A 536 -50.09 -26.13 44.04
N ILE A 537 -49.42 -27.22 43.70
CA ILE A 537 -49.28 -27.74 42.35
C ILE A 537 -50.30 -28.86 42.21
N TYR A 538 -51.12 -28.78 41.16
CA TYR A 538 -52.12 -29.77 40.79
C TYR A 538 -51.69 -30.53 39.54
N ASP A 539 -52.37 -31.65 39.29
CA ASP A 539 -52.23 -32.45 38.07
C ASP A 539 -50.79 -32.99 37.86
N ILE A 540 -50.09 -33.31 38.96
CA ILE A 540 -48.71 -33.82 38.93
C ILE A 540 -48.63 -35.16 38.20
N ASP A 541 -49.66 -36.00 38.31
CA ASP A 541 -49.83 -37.25 37.56
C ASP A 541 -49.76 -37.01 36.05
N LYS A 542 -50.50 -36.02 35.55
CA LYS A 542 -50.48 -35.67 34.12
C LYS A 542 -49.11 -35.18 33.69
N ALA A 543 -48.47 -34.32 34.48
CA ALA A 543 -47.13 -33.85 34.18
C ALA A 543 -46.11 -35.00 34.12
N ILE A 544 -46.18 -35.98 35.04
CA ILE A 544 -45.32 -37.18 35.00
C ILE A 544 -45.52 -37.95 33.70
N LEU A 545 -46.77 -38.21 33.31
CA LEU A 545 -47.08 -38.97 32.08
C LEU A 545 -46.67 -38.22 30.81
N THR A 546 -46.92 -36.91 30.74
CA THR A 546 -46.51 -36.07 29.60
C THR A 546 -44.98 -36.00 29.48
N PHE A 547 -44.24 -35.87 30.59
CA PHE A 547 -42.77 -35.86 30.56
C PHE A 547 -42.16 -37.25 30.38
N ASP A 548 -42.81 -38.32 30.82
CA ASP A 548 -42.37 -39.68 30.49
C ASP A 548 -42.42 -39.89 28.98
N ASP A 549 -43.58 -39.68 28.37
CA ASP A 549 -43.77 -39.90 26.94
C ASP A 549 -42.94 -38.94 26.09
N SER A 550 -42.92 -37.65 26.42
CA SER A 550 -42.12 -36.67 25.66
C SER A 550 -40.62 -36.91 25.76
N CYS A 551 -40.10 -37.28 26.94
CA CYS A 551 -38.67 -37.56 27.10
C CYS A 551 -38.26 -38.92 26.49
N ASN A 552 -39.18 -39.88 26.41
CA ASN A 552 -38.95 -41.13 25.69
C ASN A 552 -38.96 -40.88 24.17
N HIS A 553 -39.78 -39.93 23.70
CA HIS A 553 -39.81 -39.50 22.31
C HIS A 553 -38.57 -38.68 21.91
N LEU A 554 -38.19 -37.70 22.75
CA LEU A 554 -37.03 -36.82 22.56
C LEU A 554 -36.18 -36.82 23.83
N ASN A 555 -35.08 -37.57 23.79
CA ASN A 555 -34.15 -37.65 24.92
C ASN A 555 -33.25 -36.40 24.99
N LEU A 556 -33.83 -35.25 25.36
CA LEU A 556 -33.14 -33.95 25.41
C LEU A 556 -32.97 -33.46 26.86
N GLU A 557 -31.87 -32.76 27.14
CA GLU A 557 -31.75 -32.05 28.42
C GLU A 557 -32.87 -30.99 28.56
N PRO A 558 -33.38 -30.69 29.77
CA PRO A 558 -33.05 -31.27 31.07
C PRO A 558 -34.04 -32.37 31.52
N CYS A 559 -34.41 -33.33 30.67
CA CYS A 559 -35.36 -34.41 30.99
C CYS A 559 -35.11 -35.07 32.35
N ASP A 560 -33.88 -35.50 32.65
CA ASP A 560 -33.56 -36.15 33.93
C ASP A 560 -33.81 -35.24 35.13
N ARG A 561 -33.56 -33.94 34.99
CA ARG A 561 -33.80 -32.96 36.08
C ARG A 561 -35.30 -32.74 36.30
N ILE A 562 -36.08 -32.73 35.23
CA ILE A 562 -37.55 -32.65 35.29
C ILE A 562 -38.10 -33.91 35.94
N LYS A 563 -37.69 -35.10 35.47
CA LYS A 563 -38.09 -36.41 36.02
C LYS A 563 -37.77 -36.52 37.51
N ASN A 564 -36.55 -36.19 37.92
CA ASN A 564 -36.15 -36.19 39.33
C ASN A 564 -36.98 -35.22 40.18
N TRP A 565 -37.29 -34.03 39.66
CA TRP A 565 -38.10 -33.06 40.40
C TRP A 565 -39.55 -33.51 40.55
N LEU A 566 -40.14 -34.06 39.48
CA LEU A 566 -41.49 -34.64 39.51
C LEU A 566 -41.59 -35.82 40.47
N ALA A 567 -40.57 -36.67 40.54
CA ALA A 567 -40.52 -37.78 41.48
C ALA A 567 -40.53 -37.30 42.95
N ILE A 568 -39.85 -36.18 43.25
CA ILE A 568 -39.87 -35.56 44.59
C ILE A 568 -41.27 -35.02 44.93
N LEU A 569 -42.12 -34.73 43.95
CA LEU A 569 -43.46 -34.22 44.20
C LEU A 569 -44.48 -35.30 44.61
N LEU A 570 -44.12 -36.58 44.58
CA LEU A 570 -45.02 -37.62 45.06
C LEU A 570 -45.26 -37.52 46.58
N PRO A 571 -46.38 -38.06 47.09
CA PRO A 571 -46.66 -38.15 48.52
C PRO A 571 -45.60 -38.97 49.26
N GLU A 572 -45.27 -38.59 50.51
CA GLU A 572 -44.22 -39.25 51.32
C GLU A 572 -44.58 -40.70 51.68
N ASP A 573 -45.87 -41.02 51.72
CA ASP A 573 -46.46 -42.34 51.95
C ASP A 573 -46.43 -43.26 50.72
N SER A 574 -45.99 -42.76 49.55
CA SER A 574 -45.92 -43.56 48.32
C SER A 574 -44.86 -44.67 48.37
N SER A 575 -43.86 -44.59 49.26
CA SER A 575 -42.72 -45.53 49.37
C SER A 575 -41.87 -45.70 48.08
N ILE A 576 -42.07 -44.85 47.07
CA ILE A 576 -41.38 -44.93 45.79
C ILE A 576 -40.05 -44.17 45.87
N SER A 577 -38.97 -44.83 45.47
CA SER A 577 -37.67 -44.19 45.32
C SER A 577 -37.69 -43.18 44.18
N SER A 578 -37.22 -41.95 44.44
CA SER A 578 -37.07 -40.90 43.42
C SER A 578 -36.13 -41.28 42.26
N TYR A 579 -35.34 -42.34 42.42
CA TYR A 579 -34.41 -42.87 41.42
C TYR A 579 -35.04 -43.93 40.49
N ASN A 580 -36.26 -44.42 40.80
CA ASN A 580 -36.94 -45.42 39.97
C ASN A 580 -38.08 -44.77 39.17
N TRP A 581 -37.74 -44.19 38.01
CA TRP A 581 -38.71 -43.49 37.16
C TRP A 581 -39.87 -44.39 36.69
N SER A 582 -39.62 -45.67 36.41
CA SER A 582 -40.69 -46.60 36.01
C SER A 582 -41.75 -46.74 37.11
N ALA A 583 -41.33 -46.85 38.37
CA ALA A 583 -42.26 -46.91 39.50
C ALA A 583 -43.03 -45.59 39.70
N VAL A 584 -42.40 -44.45 39.44
CA VAL A 584 -43.06 -43.12 39.46
C VAL A 584 -44.15 -43.03 38.39
N VAL A 585 -43.88 -43.54 37.19
CA VAL A 585 -44.85 -43.58 36.08
C VAL A 585 -46.01 -44.53 36.39
N ASP A 586 -45.75 -45.74 36.89
CA ASP A 586 -46.80 -46.71 37.24
C ASP A 586 -47.70 -46.19 38.36
N TYR A 587 -47.13 -45.42 39.30
CA TYR A 587 -47.89 -44.73 40.32
C TYR A 587 -48.78 -43.63 39.74
N ALA A 588 -48.26 -42.79 38.84
CA ALA A 588 -49.04 -41.75 38.17
C ALA A 588 -50.17 -42.32 37.30
N LYS A 589 -50.00 -43.52 36.72
CA LYS A 589 -51.07 -44.21 35.98
C LYS A 589 -52.20 -44.71 36.88
N SER A 590 -51.86 -45.13 38.11
CA SER A 590 -52.82 -45.71 39.07
C SER A 590 -53.45 -44.67 40.00
N HIS A 591 -52.88 -43.47 40.10
CA HIS A 591 -53.34 -42.41 41.00
C HIS A 591 -53.55 -41.09 40.24
N HIS A 592 -54.81 -40.65 40.19
CA HIS A 592 -55.19 -39.41 39.51
C HIS A 592 -55.29 -38.22 40.46
N ASN A 593 -55.14 -37.00 39.93
CA ASN A 593 -55.24 -35.73 40.67
C ASN A 593 -54.20 -35.59 41.79
N ILE A 594 -52.97 -35.98 41.53
CA ILE A 594 -51.87 -35.83 42.49
C ILE A 594 -51.62 -34.32 42.67
N GLN A 595 -51.64 -33.88 43.93
CA GLN A 595 -51.44 -32.48 44.30
C GLN A 595 -50.45 -32.36 45.46
N LYS A 596 -49.62 -31.31 45.47
CA LYS A 596 -48.66 -31.06 46.54
C LYS A 596 -48.49 -29.58 46.82
N ILE A 597 -48.43 -29.22 48.10
CA ILE A 597 -48.08 -27.88 48.55
C ILE A 597 -46.56 -27.80 48.67
N GLU A 598 -45.94 -26.97 47.81
CA GLU A 598 -44.49 -26.86 47.68
C GLU A 598 -44.03 -25.40 47.84
N LYS A 599 -42.72 -25.20 48.02
CA LYS A 599 -42.14 -23.84 48.05
C LYS A 599 -42.26 -23.20 46.66
N LEU A 600 -42.70 -21.94 46.62
CA LEU A 600 -42.84 -21.17 45.37
C LEU A 600 -41.53 -21.15 44.56
N THR A 601 -40.39 -20.93 45.21
CA THR A 601 -39.08 -20.93 44.53
C THR A 601 -38.70 -22.29 43.91
N SER A 602 -39.20 -23.39 44.48
CA SER A 602 -39.00 -24.74 43.92
C SER A 602 -39.93 -24.99 42.74
N ALA A 603 -41.16 -24.46 42.77
CA ALA A 603 -42.09 -24.47 41.66
C ALA A 603 -41.60 -23.59 40.48
N GLU A 604 -41.07 -22.40 40.74
CA GLU A 604 -40.47 -21.55 39.70
C GLU A 604 -39.24 -22.22 39.04
N LYS A 605 -38.52 -23.06 39.77
CA LYS A 605 -37.39 -23.82 39.23
C LYS A 605 -37.86 -24.84 38.18
N ILE A 606 -39.00 -25.51 38.39
CA ILE A 606 -39.52 -26.43 37.37
C ILE A 606 -39.98 -25.68 36.12
N ASP A 607 -40.62 -24.52 36.26
CA ASP A 607 -41.07 -23.72 35.12
C ASP A 607 -39.88 -23.32 34.23
N ARG A 608 -38.72 -23.01 34.83
CA ARG A 608 -37.47 -22.74 34.09
C ARG A 608 -36.95 -23.97 33.36
N LEU A 609 -36.96 -25.14 34.02
CA LEU A 609 -36.51 -26.40 33.40
C LEU A 609 -37.43 -26.80 32.24
N VAL A 610 -38.75 -26.61 32.39
CA VAL A 610 -39.75 -26.83 31.34
C VAL A 610 -39.55 -25.86 30.19
N ALA A 611 -39.32 -24.57 30.47
CA ALA A 611 -39.02 -23.58 29.44
C ALA A 611 -37.73 -23.93 28.66
N GLN A 612 -36.70 -24.41 29.36
CA GLN A 612 -35.47 -24.89 28.73
C GLN A 612 -35.74 -26.14 27.87
N TYR A 613 -36.52 -27.09 28.36
CA TYR A 613 -36.89 -28.30 27.60
C TYR A 613 -37.66 -27.94 26.33
N ARG A 614 -38.68 -27.08 26.43
CA ARG A 614 -39.43 -26.53 25.29
C ARG A 614 -38.49 -25.93 24.25
N LYS A 615 -37.54 -25.10 24.70
CA LYS A 615 -36.55 -24.50 23.79
C LYS A 615 -35.74 -25.56 23.05
N ASN A 616 -35.21 -26.55 23.76
CA ASN A 616 -34.39 -27.61 23.18
C ASN A 616 -35.16 -28.50 22.21
N VAL A 617 -36.44 -28.78 22.49
CA VAL A 617 -37.34 -29.52 21.58
C VAL A 617 -37.51 -28.78 20.25
N LEU A 618 -37.75 -27.46 20.29
CA LEU A 618 -37.83 -26.67 19.05
C LEU A 618 -36.50 -26.61 18.31
N GLU A 619 -35.38 -26.47 19.02
CA GLU A 619 -34.04 -26.46 18.42
C GLU A 619 -33.73 -27.79 17.70
N GLN A 620 -34.15 -28.93 18.26
CA GLN A 620 -34.00 -30.23 17.60
C GLN A 620 -34.82 -30.31 16.31
N PHE A 621 -36.09 -29.90 16.33
CA PHE A 621 -36.91 -29.92 15.12
C PHE A 621 -36.41 -28.96 14.04
N ILE A 622 -35.87 -27.80 14.44
CA ILE A 622 -35.20 -26.87 13.52
C ILE A 622 -33.97 -27.53 12.90
N PHE A 623 -33.16 -28.22 13.71
CA PHE A 623 -31.99 -28.94 13.24
C PHE A 623 -32.37 -30.00 12.19
N ASP A 624 -33.37 -30.84 12.47
CA ASP A 624 -33.84 -31.87 11.55
C ASP A 624 -34.39 -31.28 10.24
N ALA A 625 -35.17 -30.19 10.34
CA ALA A 625 -35.70 -29.50 9.16
C ALA A 625 -34.57 -28.89 8.31
N LYS A 626 -33.56 -28.31 8.97
CA LYS A 626 -32.38 -27.76 8.30
C LYS A 626 -31.58 -28.84 7.60
N GLU A 627 -31.33 -29.99 8.23
CA GLU A 627 -30.62 -31.11 7.58
C GLU A 627 -31.34 -31.59 6.32
N LYS A 628 -32.66 -31.74 6.37
CA LYS A 628 -33.47 -32.10 5.20
C LYS A 628 -33.30 -31.08 4.06
N ILE A 629 -33.27 -29.79 4.37
CA ILE A 629 -33.06 -28.73 3.37
C ILE A 629 -31.64 -28.79 2.80
N VAL A 630 -30.61 -28.99 3.64
CA VAL A 630 -29.22 -29.14 3.17
C VAL A 630 -29.09 -30.34 2.23
N MET A 631 -29.74 -31.47 2.55
CA MET A 631 -29.77 -32.63 1.65
C MET A 631 -30.40 -32.28 0.30
N LEU A 632 -31.52 -31.53 0.29
CA LEU A 632 -32.12 -31.04 -0.96
C LEU A 632 -31.18 -30.11 -1.73
N GLN A 633 -30.49 -29.18 -1.06
CA GLN A 633 -29.56 -28.26 -1.74
C GLN A 633 -28.35 -28.96 -2.38
N ASN A 634 -27.95 -30.10 -1.82
CA ASN A 634 -26.82 -30.89 -2.31
C ASN A 634 -27.22 -31.95 -3.34
N ASP A 635 -28.52 -32.12 -3.63
CA ASP A 635 -28.99 -33.00 -4.70
C ASP A 635 -28.62 -32.41 -6.07
N GLU A 636 -27.82 -33.13 -6.86
CA GLU A 636 -27.39 -32.71 -8.20
C GLU A 636 -28.56 -32.54 -9.19
N ASN A 637 -29.71 -33.17 -8.90
CA ASN A 637 -30.92 -33.02 -9.69
C ASN A 637 -31.70 -31.74 -9.38
N ASN A 638 -31.36 -31.03 -8.32
CA ASN A 638 -32.04 -29.79 -7.97
C ASN A 638 -31.48 -28.62 -8.76
N LEU A 639 -32.41 -27.88 -9.37
CA LEU A 639 -32.10 -26.67 -10.09
C LEU A 639 -31.60 -25.61 -9.09
N SER A 640 -30.50 -24.95 -9.42
CA SER A 640 -30.03 -23.78 -8.66
C SER A 640 -29.78 -22.58 -9.57
N ILE A 641 -30.20 -21.41 -9.10
CA ILE A 641 -29.93 -20.14 -9.80
C ILE A 641 -29.02 -19.29 -8.93
N GLN A 642 -27.87 -18.92 -9.48
CA GLN A 642 -26.89 -18.06 -8.85
C GLN A 642 -26.96 -16.66 -9.48
N PHE A 643 -26.93 -15.62 -8.66
CA PHE A 643 -26.92 -14.23 -9.11
C PHE A 643 -25.54 -13.61 -8.95
N THR A 644 -25.12 -12.78 -9.91
CA THR A 644 -23.86 -12.03 -9.80
C THR A 644 -23.93 -10.94 -8.72
N ASN A 645 -25.10 -10.33 -8.55
CA ASN A 645 -25.42 -9.38 -7.48
C ASN A 645 -26.52 -9.95 -6.57
N SER A 646 -26.42 -9.70 -5.27
CA SER A 646 -27.42 -10.16 -4.30
C SER A 646 -28.80 -9.60 -4.60
N ILE A 647 -29.81 -10.46 -4.62
CA ILE A 647 -31.20 -10.07 -4.87
C ILE A 647 -32.03 -10.13 -3.58
N GLN A 648 -33.12 -9.38 -3.52
CA GLN A 648 -34.09 -9.52 -2.44
C GLN A 648 -35.22 -10.47 -2.89
N LEU A 649 -35.54 -11.45 -2.06
CA LEU A 649 -36.75 -12.26 -2.24
C LEU A 649 -37.97 -11.53 -1.66
N TYR A 650 -39.08 -11.53 -2.40
CA TYR A 650 -40.33 -10.99 -1.91
C TYR A 650 -41.04 -12.08 -1.09
N ASP A 651 -41.14 -11.87 0.23
CA ASP A 651 -41.94 -12.74 1.10
C ASP A 651 -43.23 -12.05 1.55
N LYS A 652 -44.31 -12.83 1.62
CA LYS A 652 -45.62 -12.40 2.08
C LYS A 652 -45.77 -12.35 3.59
N ASN A 653 -44.93 -12.98 4.43
CA ASN A 653 -45.37 -13.23 5.82
C ASN A 653 -44.35 -13.31 6.98
N TYR A 654 -43.16 -12.71 6.92
CA TYR A 654 -42.25 -12.74 8.08
C TYR A 654 -42.01 -11.35 8.68
N LYS A 655 -42.85 -10.98 9.66
CA LYS A 655 -42.63 -9.83 10.54
C LYS A 655 -41.83 -10.25 11.77
N ASN A 656 -40.69 -9.59 11.98
CA ASN A 656 -39.82 -9.73 13.16
C ASN A 656 -40.56 -9.51 14.47
N ILE A 657 -40.64 -10.51 15.35
CA ILE A 657 -40.99 -10.35 16.78
C ILE A 657 -40.20 -11.36 17.65
N TYR A 658 -39.66 -10.89 18.79
CA TYR A 658 -38.74 -11.62 19.70
C TYR A 658 -39.43 -12.61 20.68
N ASP A 659 -38.61 -13.50 21.28
CA ASP A 659 -38.89 -14.66 22.18
C ASP A 659 -39.46 -15.91 21.51
N ASN A 660 -39.51 -17.09 22.18
CA ASN A 660 -39.87 -18.47 21.73
C ASN A 660 -40.74 -18.63 20.46
N LYS A 661 -41.62 -17.67 20.22
CA LYS A 661 -42.23 -17.37 18.92
C LYS A 661 -41.24 -17.38 17.74
N MET A 662 -40.00 -16.89 17.92
CA MET A 662 -38.91 -16.88 16.94
C MET A 662 -38.44 -18.29 16.56
N LEU A 663 -38.30 -19.21 17.51
CA LEU A 663 -37.91 -20.60 17.19
C LEU A 663 -39.04 -21.30 16.44
N LYS A 664 -40.30 -21.04 16.84
CA LYS A 664 -41.46 -21.54 16.10
C LYS A 664 -41.52 -20.96 14.68
N GLU A 665 -41.34 -19.65 14.51
CA GLU A 665 -41.30 -18.99 13.20
C GLU A 665 -40.13 -19.48 12.34
N GLN A 666 -38.97 -19.81 12.94
CA GLN A 666 -37.85 -20.43 12.24
C GLN A 666 -38.16 -21.85 11.79
N LEU A 667 -38.81 -22.66 12.64
CA LEU A 667 -39.28 -23.98 12.26
C LEU A 667 -40.33 -23.91 11.16
N ASP A 668 -41.28 -22.96 11.27
CA ASP A 668 -42.31 -22.70 10.27
C ASP A 668 -41.68 -22.24 8.95
N TYR A 669 -40.61 -21.45 8.98
CA TYR A 669 -39.82 -21.06 7.80
C TYR A 669 -39.20 -22.28 7.10
N TYR A 670 -38.49 -23.13 7.83
CA TYR A 670 -37.88 -24.33 7.25
C TYR A 670 -38.93 -25.35 6.78
N ASN A 671 -40.03 -25.52 7.51
CA ASN A 671 -41.15 -26.35 7.07
C ASN A 671 -41.85 -25.75 5.84
N GLY A 672 -41.97 -24.42 5.75
CA GLY A 672 -42.43 -23.70 4.56
C GLY A 672 -41.58 -24.06 3.34
N ILE A 673 -40.25 -24.09 3.51
CA ILE A 673 -39.30 -24.54 2.49
C ILE A 673 -39.65 -25.93 2.00
N LEU A 674 -39.80 -26.88 2.92
CA LEU A 674 -40.07 -28.29 2.61
C LEU A 674 -41.47 -28.51 2.01
N LEU A 675 -42.46 -27.69 2.35
CA LEU A 675 -43.82 -27.72 1.80
C LEU A 675 -43.95 -27.06 0.42
N GLY A 676 -42.95 -26.29 -0.01
CA GLY A 676 -43.02 -25.51 -1.25
C GLY A 676 -43.82 -24.20 -1.11
N ASN A 677 -44.15 -23.77 0.10
CA ASN A 677 -44.89 -22.53 0.35
C ASN A 677 -43.93 -21.35 0.60
N ASN A 678 -43.08 -21.04 -0.39
CA ASN A 678 -41.97 -20.08 -0.23
C ASN A 678 -42.15 -18.76 -0.98
N ALA A 679 -41.12 -17.93 -0.92
CA ALA A 679 -41.05 -16.64 -1.58
C ALA A 679 -41.19 -16.74 -3.11
N ASN A 680 -41.59 -15.63 -3.70
CA ASN A 680 -41.64 -15.47 -5.15
C ASN A 680 -40.42 -14.67 -5.62
N LEU A 681 -39.93 -15.03 -6.81
CA LEU A 681 -38.86 -14.33 -7.50
C LEU A 681 -39.40 -13.72 -8.78
N LYS A 682 -39.27 -12.40 -8.90
CA LYS A 682 -39.43 -11.71 -10.17
C LYS A 682 -38.14 -11.01 -10.54
N ILE A 683 -37.47 -11.47 -11.59
CA ILE A 683 -36.20 -10.89 -12.03
C ILE A 683 -36.01 -10.97 -13.53
N SER A 684 -35.35 -9.95 -14.08
CA SER A 684 -34.90 -9.91 -15.46
C SER A 684 -33.38 -9.82 -15.47
N GLY A 685 -32.74 -10.57 -16.35
CA GLY A 685 -31.29 -10.55 -16.47
C GLY A 685 -30.77 -11.37 -17.64
N ILE A 686 -29.45 -11.49 -17.70
CA ILE A 686 -28.74 -12.25 -18.74
C ILE A 686 -28.07 -13.47 -18.14
N VAL A 687 -28.14 -14.59 -18.84
CA VAL A 687 -27.42 -15.80 -18.44
C VAL A 687 -25.94 -15.63 -18.70
N THR A 688 -25.12 -15.67 -17.65
CA THR A 688 -23.65 -15.65 -17.80
C THR A 688 -23.04 -17.04 -17.86
N ASN A 689 -23.74 -18.04 -17.30
CA ASN A 689 -23.31 -19.43 -17.34
C ASN A 689 -24.50 -20.38 -17.13
N VAL A 690 -24.46 -21.54 -17.76
CA VAL A 690 -25.47 -22.59 -17.66
C VAL A 690 -24.78 -23.96 -17.60
N SER A 691 -25.19 -24.82 -16.68
CA SER A 691 -24.75 -26.21 -16.62
C SER A 691 -25.92 -27.16 -16.81
N TYR A 692 -25.64 -28.27 -17.49
CA TYR A 692 -26.60 -29.31 -17.78
C TYR A 692 -26.22 -30.61 -17.05
N HIS A 693 -27.22 -31.26 -16.47
CA HIS A 693 -27.10 -32.61 -15.92
C HIS A 693 -28.17 -33.49 -16.56
N ASN A 694 -27.77 -34.61 -17.17
CA ASN A 694 -28.67 -35.52 -17.92
C ASN A 694 -29.55 -34.81 -18.97
N GLY A 695 -29.03 -33.78 -19.63
CA GLY A 695 -29.74 -33.00 -20.66
C GLY A 695 -30.73 -31.96 -20.12
N ALA A 696 -30.90 -31.85 -18.80
CA ALA A 696 -31.71 -30.83 -18.14
C ALA A 696 -30.84 -29.73 -17.51
N VAL A 697 -31.37 -28.51 -17.42
CA VAL A 697 -30.69 -27.39 -16.74
C VAL A 697 -30.57 -27.72 -15.25
N SER A 698 -29.33 -27.72 -14.74
CA SER A 698 -28.99 -28.00 -13.33
C SER A 698 -28.56 -26.74 -12.58
N LYS A 699 -27.76 -25.89 -13.22
CA LYS A 699 -27.34 -24.61 -12.66
C LYS A 699 -27.45 -23.51 -13.70
N LEU A 700 -27.93 -22.36 -13.27
CA LEU A 700 -28.00 -21.16 -14.07
C LEU A 700 -27.36 -20.00 -13.31
N THR A 701 -26.51 -19.21 -13.96
CA THR A 701 -25.95 -17.98 -13.39
C THR A 701 -26.52 -16.80 -14.14
N ILE A 702 -27.16 -15.86 -13.43
CA ILE A 702 -27.83 -14.71 -14.01
C ILE A 702 -27.15 -13.43 -13.54
N SER A 703 -26.78 -12.58 -14.49
CA SER A 703 -26.38 -11.20 -14.24
C SER A 703 -27.60 -10.29 -14.28
N THR A 704 -27.78 -9.53 -13.20
CA THR A 704 -28.89 -8.58 -13.01
C THR A 704 -28.42 -7.13 -13.18
N ASP A 705 -27.19 -6.94 -13.66
CA ASP A 705 -26.61 -5.63 -13.89
C ASP A 705 -27.46 -4.89 -14.96
N PRO A 706 -27.99 -3.69 -14.62
CA PRO A 706 -28.80 -2.89 -15.54
C PRO A 706 -28.08 -2.54 -16.85
N ASN A 707 -26.74 -2.54 -16.86
CA ASN A 707 -25.95 -2.28 -18.05
C ASN A 707 -26.16 -3.32 -19.16
N TYR A 708 -26.73 -4.48 -18.87
CA TYR A 708 -27.03 -5.49 -19.89
C TYR A 708 -28.48 -5.41 -20.42
N ASN A 709 -29.29 -4.50 -19.88
CA ASN A 709 -30.68 -4.30 -20.26
C ASN A 709 -30.86 -3.35 -21.47
N PHE A 710 -29.98 -3.45 -22.47
CA PHE A 710 -30.03 -2.63 -23.70
C PHE A 710 -30.52 -3.43 -24.89
N ASP A 711 -31.60 -3.01 -25.54
CA ASP A 711 -31.96 -3.61 -26.83
C ASP A 711 -30.86 -3.39 -27.87
N LYS A 712 -30.85 -4.19 -28.93
CA LYS A 712 -29.83 -4.15 -30.00
C LYS A 712 -29.57 -2.72 -30.50
N ASN A 713 -30.63 -1.92 -30.68
CA ASN A 713 -30.52 -0.52 -31.13
C ASN A 713 -29.87 0.40 -30.08
N GLN A 714 -30.06 0.13 -28.79
CA GLN A 714 -29.45 0.90 -27.70
C GLN A 714 -27.99 0.48 -27.48
N LEU A 715 -27.67 -0.81 -27.67
CA LEU A 715 -26.31 -1.32 -27.61
C LEU A 715 -25.38 -0.69 -28.66
N PHE A 716 -25.90 -0.45 -29.88
CA PHE A 716 -25.15 0.20 -30.97
C PHE A 716 -25.30 1.73 -31.01
N SER A 717 -25.90 2.33 -29.98
CA SER A 717 -25.95 3.79 -29.85
C SER A 717 -24.60 4.34 -29.37
N PHE A 718 -24.29 5.59 -29.74
CA PHE A 718 -23.10 6.30 -29.26
C PHE A 718 -23.07 6.55 -27.75
N SER A 719 -24.18 6.29 -27.04
CA SER A 719 -24.28 6.38 -25.58
C SER A 719 -24.13 5.04 -24.87
N SER A 720 -23.92 3.95 -25.61
CA SER A 720 -23.79 2.59 -25.05
C SER A 720 -22.49 2.43 -24.23
N PRO A 721 -22.58 2.21 -22.91
CA PRO A 721 -21.39 1.99 -22.08
C PRO A 721 -20.61 0.74 -22.48
N ILE A 722 -21.31 -0.31 -22.92
CA ILE A 722 -20.70 -1.57 -23.36
C ILE A 722 -19.87 -1.35 -24.62
N LEU A 723 -20.44 -0.68 -25.63
CA LEU A 723 -19.76 -0.46 -26.91
C LEU A 723 -18.57 0.49 -26.76
N ILE A 724 -18.73 1.56 -25.97
CA ILE A 724 -17.63 2.48 -25.65
C ILE A 724 -16.51 1.72 -24.94
N ASN A 725 -16.82 0.92 -23.92
CA ASN A 725 -15.83 0.14 -23.20
C ASN A 725 -15.03 -0.77 -24.15
N ASN A 726 -15.73 -1.51 -25.01
CA ASN A 726 -15.10 -2.43 -25.96
C ASN A 726 -14.20 -1.68 -26.96
N PHE A 727 -14.68 -0.57 -27.52
CA PHE A 727 -13.89 0.23 -28.47
C PHE A 727 -12.61 0.78 -27.82
N VAL A 728 -12.72 1.30 -26.59
CA VAL A 728 -11.59 1.85 -25.84
C VAL A 728 -10.58 0.77 -25.50
N PHE A 729 -11.06 -0.39 -25.04
CA PHE A 729 -10.20 -1.52 -24.72
C PHE A 729 -9.39 -1.98 -25.93
N LEU A 730 -10.02 -2.09 -27.10
CA LEU A 730 -9.32 -2.39 -28.36
C LEU A 730 -8.31 -1.31 -28.75
N LEU A 731 -8.67 -0.04 -28.60
CA LEU A 731 -7.80 1.08 -28.90
C LEU A 731 -6.55 1.07 -28.01
N ILE A 732 -6.69 0.75 -26.71
CA ILE A 732 -5.57 0.62 -25.78
C ILE A 732 -4.65 -0.53 -26.19
N ILE A 733 -5.21 -1.70 -26.49
CA ILE A 733 -4.45 -2.86 -26.95
C ILE A 733 -3.69 -2.51 -28.24
N LEU A 734 -4.36 -1.86 -29.20
CA LEU A 734 -3.76 -1.48 -30.47
C LEU A 734 -2.59 -0.50 -30.29
N ILE A 735 -2.77 0.54 -29.47
CA ILE A 735 -1.71 1.51 -29.17
C ILE A 735 -0.52 0.80 -28.50
N THR A 736 -0.78 -0.10 -27.57
CA THR A 736 0.25 -0.89 -26.87
C THR A 736 1.04 -1.76 -27.84
N LEU A 737 0.36 -2.46 -28.75
CA LEU A 737 0.97 -3.31 -29.76
C LEU A 737 1.82 -2.50 -30.76
N ILE A 738 1.29 -1.39 -31.28
CA ILE A 738 2.02 -0.51 -32.21
C ILE A 738 3.30 -0.01 -31.55
N ASN A 739 3.23 0.45 -30.30
CA ASN A 739 4.41 0.93 -29.58
C ASN A 739 5.43 -0.18 -29.30
N SER A 740 4.96 -1.39 -28.98
CA SER A 740 5.82 -2.55 -28.81
C SER A 740 6.59 -2.91 -30.08
N ILE A 741 5.91 -2.90 -31.23
CA ILE A 741 6.52 -3.12 -32.54
C ILE A 741 7.55 -2.01 -32.86
N LEU A 742 7.20 -0.75 -32.60
CA LEU A 742 8.10 0.39 -32.82
C LEU A 742 9.37 0.31 -31.96
N ILE A 743 9.28 -0.16 -30.71
CA ILE A 743 10.46 -0.37 -29.86
C ILE A 743 11.42 -1.36 -30.51
N ILE A 744 10.90 -2.51 -30.96
CA ILE A 744 11.69 -3.57 -31.59
C ILE A 744 12.35 -3.03 -32.86
N TRP A 745 11.58 -2.39 -33.74
CA TRP A 745 12.08 -1.83 -34.99
C TRP A 745 13.16 -0.75 -34.77
N LYS A 746 12.93 0.18 -33.83
CA LYS A 746 13.91 1.23 -33.50
C LYS A 746 15.20 0.65 -32.91
N LYS A 747 15.10 -0.39 -32.06
CA LYS A 747 16.27 -1.07 -31.49
C LYS A 747 17.11 -1.75 -32.58
N ILE A 748 16.47 -2.49 -33.49
CA ILE A 748 17.15 -3.13 -34.63
C ILE A 748 17.82 -2.08 -35.52
N ALA A 749 17.10 -0.99 -35.85
CA ALA A 749 17.65 0.08 -36.68
C ALA A 749 18.87 0.76 -36.03
N ASN A 750 18.85 1.00 -34.72
CA ASN A 750 19.98 1.58 -33.99
C ASN A 750 21.18 0.62 -33.92
N GLN A 751 20.94 -0.68 -33.74
CA GLN A 751 22.01 -1.69 -33.77
C GLN A 751 22.67 -1.74 -35.14
N GLN A 752 21.89 -1.82 -36.22
CA GLN A 752 22.42 -1.80 -37.59
C GLN A 752 23.17 -0.49 -37.91
N ARG A 753 22.67 0.65 -37.44
CA ARG A 753 23.36 1.94 -37.53
C ARG A 753 24.72 1.88 -36.83
N LEU A 754 24.76 1.37 -35.60
CA LEU A 754 25.98 1.28 -34.80
C LEU A 754 27.01 0.35 -35.44
N GLU A 755 26.60 -0.81 -35.95
CA GLU A 755 27.47 -1.73 -36.68
C GLU A 755 28.10 -1.08 -37.92
N LYS A 756 27.30 -0.31 -38.69
CA LYS A 756 27.81 0.44 -39.85
C LYS A 756 28.83 1.51 -39.45
N ILE A 757 28.58 2.24 -38.37
CA ILE A 757 29.52 3.25 -37.83
C ILE A 757 30.82 2.58 -37.39
N ILE A 758 30.74 1.52 -36.59
CA ILE A 758 31.91 0.77 -36.09
C ILE A 758 32.73 0.21 -37.25
N ASN A 759 32.07 -0.38 -38.26
CA ASN A 759 32.76 -0.93 -39.44
C ASN A 759 33.44 0.17 -40.28
N ASN A 760 32.80 1.34 -40.43
CA ASN A 760 33.41 2.48 -41.12
C ASN A 760 34.70 2.93 -40.44
N TYR A 761 34.73 3.01 -39.11
CA TYR A 761 35.93 3.40 -38.37
C TYR A 761 37.02 2.33 -38.38
N LYS A 762 36.68 1.06 -38.26
CA LYS A 762 37.65 -0.05 -38.42
C LYS A 762 38.38 0.03 -39.76
N ASN A 763 37.65 0.26 -40.86
CA ASN A 763 38.22 0.34 -42.20
C ASN A 763 39.15 1.57 -42.39
N LYS A 764 38.90 2.66 -41.67
CA LYS A 764 39.77 3.85 -41.71
C LYS A 764 41.09 3.62 -40.97
N ILE A 765 41.08 2.91 -39.84
CA ILE A 765 42.29 2.65 -39.04
C ILE A 765 43.27 1.72 -39.78
N VAL A 766 42.78 0.71 -40.50
CA VAL A 766 43.62 -0.22 -41.27
C VAL A 766 44.40 0.49 -42.39
N LYS A 767 43.89 1.61 -42.92
CA LYS A 767 44.57 2.40 -43.98
C LYS A 767 45.70 3.31 -43.48
N PHE A 768 45.90 3.44 -42.17
CA PHE A 768 46.99 4.25 -41.59
C PHE A 768 48.20 3.41 -41.13
N THR A 769 48.16 2.09 -41.35
CA THR A 769 49.23 1.14 -40.96
C THR A 769 50.03 0.57 -42.13
N ASP A 770 49.83 1.06 -43.35
CA ASP A 770 50.70 0.85 -44.53
C ASP A 770 51.30 2.20 -44.95
#